data_AF-A0A0G1CY86-F1
#
_entry.id   AF-A0A0G1CY86-F1
#
_cell.length_a   1.000
_cell.length_b   1.000
_cell.length_c   1.000
_cell.angle_alpha   90.00
_cell.angle_beta   90.00
_cell.angle_gamma   90.00
#
_symmetry.space_group_name_H-M   'P 1'
#
loop_
_entity.id
_entity.type
_entity.pdbx_description
1 polymer ?
#
loop_
_entity_poly.entity_id
_entity_poly.type
_entity_poly.pdbx_seq_one_letter_code
_entity_poly.pdbx_strand_id
1 'polypeptide(L)'
;MPRAKPKSKKIKIKVVVEKPSFAKASTSAKATADKTAGKEKKAPQKKPASAQKSYGEAREEILAKKPVEKKVEIGYVKPREIVTEMQESYIDYAMSVIVARALPDVRDGLKPVHRRILYAMYEDGLTHGAKFRKSATVVGSVLGRYHPHGDVAVYDSMVRMAQDFSLRYPLIQGQGNFGCFTKDTKVRLCDGRDLSFEELVEEYSQGKKNYTYTVNSLGLIAIAEIKNPRLTKKDAEIVKVTLDNGEEIKCTPNHRFMLKDGLYREAQYLKQGDSLAPLYQKISEKTDRLNREGYLLIYQNKKEEWVPAHQLADNYNLSFRAYKKSAGRVRHHKDFNKFNNNPDNLVRVGWGEHWKIHYTHAADQHKNSKYREKIAEGRNKYWANPANREKAAQLISARNVLNWQNEEYRQGMRVFLSEMNKKYIEDHPEKRKELSARATRTLKRLWQDPDYKVLFHQKIIKGNKNHTTNKTGRLKFLNICREVLNKQIILDKDHYEQLRSKIYPYGAAPLWGTGLNKYFDGNPNLVFHEINKNHKVVKVESILFREDVYDLTVEGTHNFALAAGVFVHNSIDGDSAAAYRYTETRMSKIGEEMLRDIGKNTVDFIENFDSTRQEPTVLPSPVPQLLLNGSLGIAVGMATNIPPHNLTEVVDASIYLLDHPKADTEDLFKFVQGPDFPTGGNIYNAKEILEAYSLGKGAIVTRGKAEVLENEKTGRSQIIITEIPYQVVKSTLIEQLALLVQEKKIDGIKDIRDESDRMQKDAYPQKILNRLYKFSDLQKTFHLNMLALVDGIQPRVLSLAEVLSYYLQHRQDVVTRRLNFDLMKAKERAHILEGLHKCLANIDLVIKIIKSSASREDAMKNLMARFRLTEIQANAILETKLAALAKLERQKIADELKELMALIKELALTLKDPEKIKEVVKKELKEAKEVFGDPRKTKLHVQKIGEIAEEDLIPQEETIITLTQGGYVKRINPSQYKNQKRGGKGMMGMKTLGDDVVEHFLTAMTHDSLLFFTDSGKV
;
A
#
# COMPACT_ATOMS: atom_id res chain seq x y z
N MET A 1 -20.18 15.77 -25.15
CA MET A 1 -20.01 15.38 -23.72
C MET A 1 -18.53 15.15 -23.45
N PRO A 2 -17.87 15.92 -22.57
CA PRO A 2 -16.44 15.78 -22.34
C PRO A 2 -16.15 14.52 -21.51
N ARG A 3 -15.28 13.65 -22.04
CA ARG A 3 -14.79 12.41 -21.42
C ARG A 3 -14.04 12.72 -20.11
N ALA A 4 -14.44 12.09 -19.01
CA ALA A 4 -13.71 12.15 -17.75
C ALA A 4 -12.32 11.53 -17.92
N LYS A 5 -11.27 12.35 -17.72
CA LYS A 5 -9.87 11.89 -17.70
C LYS A 5 -9.66 10.93 -16.52
N PRO A 6 -8.98 9.79 -16.68
CA PRO A 6 -8.57 8.95 -15.56
C PRO A 6 -7.58 9.74 -14.68
N LYS A 7 -7.89 9.88 -13.39
CA LYS A 7 -7.02 10.54 -12.41
C LYS A 7 -5.81 9.64 -12.16
N SER A 8 -4.62 10.05 -12.63
CA SER A 8 -3.36 9.43 -12.27
C SER A 8 -3.18 9.47 -10.74
N LYS A 9 -3.01 8.31 -10.09
CA LYS A 9 -2.65 8.20 -8.67
C LYS A 9 -1.27 8.85 -8.46
N LYS A 10 -1.23 10.08 -7.96
CA LYS A 10 0.03 10.76 -7.62
C LYS A 10 0.46 10.36 -6.22
N ILE A 11 1.68 9.84 -6.07
CA ILE A 11 2.28 9.47 -4.79
C ILE A 11 2.71 10.77 -4.08
N LYS A 12 2.27 11.01 -2.84
CA LYS A 12 2.65 12.22 -2.08
C LYS A 12 3.27 11.87 -0.74
N ILE A 13 4.60 11.83 -0.68
CA ILE A 13 5.33 11.66 0.59
C ILE A 13 5.71 13.06 1.10
N LYS A 14 5.33 13.39 2.33
CA LYS A 14 5.69 14.65 2.99
C LYS A 14 6.73 14.41 4.07
N VAL A 15 7.86 15.07 3.92
CA VAL A 15 8.92 15.11 4.93
C VAL A 15 8.95 16.51 5.52
N VAL A 16 9.11 16.58 6.84
CA VAL A 16 9.05 17.85 7.54
C VAL A 16 10.13 17.97 8.56
N VAL A 17 10.59 19.20 8.72
CA VAL A 17 11.76 19.58 9.48
C VAL A 17 11.48 20.34 10.81
N GLU A 18 12.30 20.14 11.87
CA GLU A 18 12.31 20.78 13.20
C GLU A 18 13.74 20.90 13.79
N LYS A 19 13.94 21.84 14.72
CA LYS A 19 15.18 22.05 15.52
C LYS A 19 15.33 21.05 16.68
N PRO A 20 16.55 20.74 17.13
CA PRO A 20 16.77 19.91 18.32
C PRO A 20 16.35 20.63 19.62
N SER A 21 15.45 20.02 20.40
CA SER A 21 15.20 20.37 21.81
C SER A 21 15.78 19.30 22.73
N PHE A 22 16.73 19.67 23.59
CA PHE A 22 17.39 18.74 24.50
C PHE A 22 16.51 18.37 25.70
N ALA A 23 16.17 17.09 25.83
CA ALA A 23 15.70 16.48 27.07
C ALA A 23 16.71 15.41 27.54
N LYS A 24 16.99 15.42 28.84
CA LYS A 24 18.01 14.63 29.55
C LYS A 24 17.77 13.12 29.42
N ALA A 25 18.80 12.37 29.04
CA ALA A 25 18.87 10.92 29.18
C ALA A 25 19.87 10.55 30.27
N SER A 26 19.42 9.69 31.19
CA SER A 26 20.14 9.04 32.27
C SER A 26 21.09 7.97 31.75
N THR A 27 22.32 7.97 32.27
CA THR A 27 23.37 6.98 32.02
C THR A 27 23.26 5.79 32.97
N SER A 28 23.16 4.57 32.45
CA SER A 28 23.69 3.37 33.12
C SER A 28 23.90 2.24 32.11
N ALA A 29 25.15 1.84 31.88
CA ALA A 29 25.57 0.43 31.79
C ALA A 29 27.09 0.37 31.63
N LYS A 30 27.74 -0.30 32.60
CA LYS A 30 29.17 -0.63 32.63
C LYS A 30 29.45 -1.74 31.61
N ALA A 31 30.59 -1.63 30.91
CA ALA A 31 31.21 -2.75 30.20
C ALA A 31 32.43 -3.20 31.01
N THR A 32 32.43 -4.47 31.43
CA THR A 32 33.59 -5.19 31.95
C THR A 32 34.33 -5.83 30.79
N ALA A 33 35.64 -5.58 30.74
CA ALA A 33 36.57 -6.26 29.86
C ALA A 33 36.82 -7.67 30.35
N ASP A 34 36.95 -8.63 29.44
CA ASP A 34 37.80 -9.78 29.69
C ASP A 34 38.57 -10.17 28.42
N LYS A 35 39.84 -10.51 28.64
CA LYS A 35 40.83 -10.90 27.64
C LYS A 35 40.86 -12.42 27.59
N THR A 36 40.97 -13.02 26.41
CA THR A 36 41.81 -14.20 26.20
C THR A 36 42.20 -14.34 24.74
N ALA A 37 43.47 -14.69 24.55
CA ALA A 37 44.17 -14.78 23.28
C ALA A 37 44.12 -16.21 22.71
N GLY A 38 44.28 -16.34 21.38
CA GLY A 38 44.51 -17.63 20.72
C GLY A 38 44.86 -17.48 19.24
N LYS A 39 46.17 -17.63 18.96
CA LYS A 39 46.94 -17.70 17.69
C LYS A 39 46.17 -18.29 16.48
N GLU A 40 46.41 -17.86 15.24
CA GLU A 40 47.43 -18.47 14.35
C GLU A 40 47.82 -17.63 13.10
N LYS A 41 48.82 -18.15 12.38
CA LYS A 41 49.92 -17.46 11.67
C LYS A 41 49.66 -17.06 10.20
N LYS A 42 50.46 -16.07 9.77
CA LYS A 42 50.65 -15.50 8.42
C LYS A 42 51.33 -16.46 7.42
N ALA A 43 51.02 -16.33 6.13
CA ALA A 43 52.01 -16.12 5.04
C ALA A 43 51.32 -15.58 3.75
N PRO A 44 52.05 -14.89 2.84
CA PRO A 44 51.48 -13.89 1.92
C PRO A 44 51.36 -14.37 0.46
N GLN A 45 50.34 -13.89 -0.27
CA GLN A 45 50.26 -14.06 -1.73
C GLN A 45 50.87 -12.85 -2.46
N LYS A 46 51.85 -13.15 -3.32
CA LYS A 46 52.39 -12.27 -4.37
C LYS A 46 51.55 -12.40 -5.64
N LYS A 47 51.40 -11.29 -6.37
CA LYS A 47 50.96 -11.24 -7.78
C LYS A 47 51.86 -12.08 -8.69
N PRO A 48 51.37 -12.45 -9.88
CA PRO A 48 52.00 -11.88 -11.07
C PRO A 48 51.01 -11.45 -12.17
N ALA A 49 51.58 -10.78 -13.16
CA ALA A 49 50.96 -9.99 -14.21
C ALA A 49 50.70 -10.76 -15.51
N SER A 50 49.83 -10.16 -16.32
CA SER A 50 49.81 -10.11 -17.81
C SER A 50 50.05 -11.38 -18.63
N ALA A 51 49.02 -11.78 -19.40
CA ALA A 51 49.19 -12.25 -20.76
C ALA A 51 47.93 -11.95 -21.60
N GLN A 52 48.02 -10.96 -22.47
CA GLN A 52 47.15 -10.82 -23.65
C GLN A 52 47.54 -11.90 -24.66
N LYS A 53 46.57 -12.65 -25.20
CA LYS A 53 46.66 -13.20 -26.55
C LYS A 53 45.28 -13.30 -27.20
N SER A 54 45.29 -12.84 -28.45
CA SER A 54 44.26 -12.67 -29.48
C SER A 54 43.27 -13.83 -29.66
N TYR A 55 41.99 -13.47 -29.81
CA TYR A 55 40.84 -14.33 -30.18
C TYR A 55 40.74 -14.56 -31.71
N GLY A 56 41.88 -14.71 -32.38
CA GLY A 56 41.99 -14.67 -33.85
C GLY A 56 42.10 -16.01 -34.59
N GLU A 57 42.42 -17.12 -33.91
CA GLU A 57 42.86 -18.35 -34.62
C GLU A 57 41.87 -19.54 -34.54
N ALA A 58 40.72 -19.40 -33.88
CA ALA A 58 39.72 -20.46 -33.81
C ALA A 58 38.68 -20.42 -34.95
N ARG A 59 39.03 -19.84 -36.11
CA ARG A 59 38.06 -19.51 -37.17
C ARG A 59 38.20 -20.32 -38.47
N GLU A 60 39.26 -21.11 -38.66
CA GLU A 60 39.45 -21.88 -39.91
C GLU A 60 39.20 -23.39 -39.80
N GLU A 61 39.08 -23.98 -38.61
CA GLU A 61 38.89 -25.44 -38.49
C GLU A 61 37.43 -25.92 -38.57
N ILE A 62 36.44 -25.03 -38.56
CA ILE A 62 35.02 -25.42 -38.45
C ILE A 62 34.30 -25.47 -39.81
N LEU A 63 34.89 -24.96 -40.90
CA LEU A 63 34.18 -24.76 -42.18
C LEU A 63 34.49 -25.74 -43.32
N ALA A 64 35.19 -26.85 -43.07
CA ALA A 64 35.45 -27.84 -44.12
C ALA A 64 35.24 -29.29 -43.65
N LYS A 65 33.99 -29.79 -43.74
CA LYS A 65 33.72 -31.23 -43.92
C LYS A 65 32.31 -31.45 -44.47
N LYS A 66 32.25 -32.00 -45.69
CA LYS A 66 31.05 -32.47 -46.39
C LYS A 66 30.35 -33.60 -45.60
N PRO A 67 29.04 -33.81 -45.77
CA PRO A 67 28.30 -34.80 -45.00
C PRO A 67 28.66 -36.21 -45.48
N VAL A 68 29.17 -37.04 -44.57
CA VAL A 68 29.31 -38.48 -44.76
C VAL A 68 28.15 -39.14 -44.04
N GLU A 69 27.33 -39.89 -44.78
CA GLU A 69 26.28 -40.75 -44.22
C GLU A 69 26.91 -41.71 -43.20
N LYS A 70 26.56 -41.56 -41.92
CA LYS A 70 26.92 -42.51 -40.87
C LYS A 70 25.71 -43.32 -40.45
N LYS A 71 25.78 -44.62 -40.73
CA LYS A 71 25.02 -45.67 -40.06
C LYS A 71 25.11 -45.44 -38.54
N VAL A 72 23.95 -45.47 -37.90
CA VAL A 72 23.82 -45.30 -36.45
C VAL A 72 24.31 -46.58 -35.77
N GLU A 73 25.54 -46.56 -35.27
CA GLU A 73 25.97 -47.45 -34.19
C GLU A 73 25.48 -46.85 -32.87
N ILE A 74 24.59 -47.55 -32.17
CA ILE A 74 24.16 -47.18 -30.83
C ILE A 74 25.34 -47.44 -29.88
N GLY A 75 25.80 -46.38 -29.19
CA GLY A 75 26.75 -46.47 -28.09
C GLY A 75 28.20 -46.11 -28.44
N TYR A 76 28.46 -44.84 -28.76
CA TYR A 76 29.82 -44.31 -28.86
C TYR A 76 30.32 -43.86 -27.48
N VAL A 77 31.11 -44.70 -26.81
CA VAL A 77 31.72 -44.35 -25.51
C VAL A 77 32.98 -43.52 -25.76
N LYS A 78 32.90 -42.20 -25.48
CA LYS A 78 34.09 -41.32 -25.46
C LYS A 78 34.68 -41.28 -24.05
N PRO A 79 35.94 -41.68 -23.85
CA PRO A 79 36.65 -41.30 -22.62
C PRO A 79 36.72 -39.76 -22.56
N ARG A 80 36.21 -39.19 -21.47
CA ARG A 80 36.10 -37.75 -21.23
C ARG A 80 36.61 -37.46 -19.81
N GLU A 81 37.39 -36.39 -19.69
CA GLU A 81 37.74 -35.80 -18.39
C GLU A 81 36.46 -35.30 -17.70
N ILE A 82 36.24 -35.70 -16.44
CA ILE A 82 35.03 -35.34 -15.67
C ILE A 82 34.89 -33.82 -15.58
N VAL A 83 36.00 -33.09 -15.41
CA VAL A 83 35.99 -31.62 -15.30
C VAL A 83 35.47 -31.00 -16.60
N THR A 84 35.97 -31.46 -17.75
CA THR A 84 35.55 -30.94 -19.06
C THR A 84 34.09 -31.30 -19.35
N GLU A 85 33.67 -32.52 -19.04
CA GLU A 85 32.28 -32.96 -19.21
C GLU A 85 31.34 -32.15 -18.31
N MET A 86 31.68 -31.97 -17.04
CA MET A 86 30.88 -31.15 -16.12
C MET A 86 30.82 -29.68 -16.57
N GLN A 87 31.92 -29.12 -17.09
CA GLN A 87 31.96 -27.75 -17.59
C GLN A 87 31.09 -27.58 -18.85
N GLU A 88 31.24 -28.46 -19.84
CA GLU A 88 30.43 -28.42 -21.07
C GLU A 88 28.95 -28.67 -20.77
N SER A 89 28.63 -29.73 -20.03
CA SER A 89 27.26 -30.03 -19.59
C SER A 89 26.65 -28.88 -18.77
N TYR A 90 27.43 -28.22 -17.91
CA TYR A 90 26.96 -27.05 -17.17
C TYR A 90 26.71 -25.85 -18.10
N ILE A 91 27.58 -25.59 -19.08
CA ILE A 91 27.41 -24.51 -20.05
C ILE A 91 26.20 -24.77 -20.95
N ASP A 92 26.03 -26.00 -21.44
CA ASP A 92 24.89 -26.40 -22.27
C ASP A 92 23.57 -26.33 -21.49
N TYR A 93 23.58 -26.81 -20.24
CA TYR A 93 22.45 -26.63 -19.33
C TYR A 93 22.16 -25.15 -19.08
N ALA A 94 23.17 -24.34 -18.75
CA ALA A 94 23.02 -22.92 -18.50
C ALA A 94 22.46 -22.20 -19.74
N MET A 95 22.99 -22.47 -20.93
CA MET A 95 22.53 -21.91 -22.19
C MET A 95 21.10 -22.32 -22.53
N SER A 96 20.75 -23.60 -22.35
CA SER A 96 19.36 -24.06 -22.55
C SER A 96 18.39 -23.35 -21.60
N VAL A 97 18.76 -23.14 -20.33
CA VAL A 97 17.94 -22.41 -19.35
C VAL A 97 17.83 -20.92 -19.71
N ILE A 98 18.93 -20.30 -20.16
CA ILE A 98 18.97 -18.89 -20.58
C ILE A 98 18.01 -18.66 -21.75
N VAL A 99 18.15 -19.47 -22.81
CA VAL A 99 17.36 -19.37 -24.04
C VAL A 99 15.89 -19.68 -23.78
N ALA A 100 15.60 -20.72 -23.00
CA ALA A 100 14.22 -21.17 -22.78
C ALA A 100 13.43 -20.29 -21.78
N ARG A 101 14.07 -19.45 -20.97
CA ARG A 101 13.37 -18.77 -19.84
C ARG A 101 13.77 -17.33 -19.56
N ALA A 102 15.05 -16.98 -19.67
CA ALA A 102 15.59 -15.85 -18.91
C ALA A 102 15.66 -14.53 -19.69
N LEU A 103 16.08 -14.59 -20.95
CA LEU A 103 16.34 -13.41 -21.79
C LEU A 103 15.21 -13.15 -22.80
N PRO A 104 14.94 -11.88 -23.14
CA PRO A 104 14.05 -11.54 -24.25
C PRO A 104 14.75 -11.78 -25.60
N ASP A 105 13.97 -12.06 -26.64
CA ASP A 105 14.48 -12.02 -28.02
C ASP A 105 14.42 -10.60 -28.56
N VAL A 106 15.43 -10.17 -29.31
CA VAL A 106 15.50 -8.81 -29.87
C VAL A 106 14.36 -8.51 -30.85
N ARG A 107 13.83 -9.55 -31.53
CA ARG A 107 12.84 -9.40 -32.61
C ARG A 107 11.49 -8.90 -32.12
N ASP A 108 10.98 -9.47 -31.03
CA ASP A 108 9.68 -9.11 -30.45
C ASP A 108 9.77 -8.54 -29.02
N GLY A 109 10.97 -8.56 -28.42
CA GLY A 109 11.23 -8.03 -27.10
C GLY A 109 10.62 -8.79 -25.93
N LEU A 110 10.04 -9.97 -26.18
CA LEU A 110 9.35 -10.75 -25.16
C LEU A 110 10.19 -11.93 -24.69
N LYS A 111 9.95 -12.35 -23.44
CA LYS A 111 10.43 -13.62 -22.92
C LYS A 111 9.50 -14.75 -23.36
N PRO A 112 9.95 -16.01 -23.41
CA PRO A 112 9.10 -17.14 -23.78
C PRO A 112 7.78 -17.21 -23.00
N VAL A 113 7.81 -16.96 -21.68
CA VAL A 113 6.59 -16.94 -20.84
C VAL A 113 5.59 -15.85 -21.25
N HIS A 114 6.05 -14.66 -21.65
CA HIS A 114 5.17 -13.58 -22.09
C HIS A 114 4.47 -13.94 -23.41
N ARG A 115 5.19 -14.56 -24.37
CA ARG A 115 4.61 -15.03 -25.64
C ARG A 115 3.53 -16.07 -25.41
N ARG A 116 3.84 -17.08 -24.58
CA ARG A 116 2.90 -18.16 -24.23
C ARG A 116 1.62 -17.64 -23.59
N ILE A 117 1.73 -16.65 -22.69
CA ILE A 117 0.56 -16.00 -22.08
C ILE A 117 -0.30 -15.31 -23.15
N LEU A 118 0.29 -14.44 -23.98
CA LEU A 118 -0.46 -13.73 -25.01
C LEU A 118 -1.08 -14.69 -26.04
N TYR A 119 -0.33 -15.70 -26.49
CA TYR A 119 -0.80 -16.67 -27.46
C TYR A 119 -1.94 -17.55 -26.90
N ALA A 120 -1.83 -18.01 -25.65
CA ALA A 120 -2.92 -18.75 -25.01
C ALA A 120 -4.18 -17.88 -24.84
N MET A 121 -4.02 -16.59 -24.50
CA MET A 121 -5.14 -15.64 -24.41
C MET A 121 -5.79 -15.41 -25.79
N TYR A 122 -5.00 -15.37 -26.85
CA TYR A 122 -5.49 -15.28 -28.23
C TYR A 122 -6.33 -16.50 -28.62
N GLU A 123 -5.83 -17.71 -28.37
CA GLU A 123 -6.58 -18.95 -28.63
C GLU A 123 -7.88 -19.03 -27.81
N ASP A 124 -7.87 -18.50 -26.58
CA ASP A 124 -9.04 -18.47 -25.71
C ASP A 124 -10.06 -17.39 -26.10
N GLY A 125 -9.75 -16.55 -27.10
CA GLY A 125 -10.59 -15.46 -27.56
C GLY A 125 -10.64 -14.25 -26.63
N LEU A 126 -9.60 -14.06 -25.79
CA LEU A 126 -9.50 -12.99 -24.80
C LEU A 126 -8.97 -11.67 -25.38
N THR A 127 -9.62 -11.20 -26.44
CA THR A 127 -9.33 -9.91 -27.08
C THR A 127 -9.58 -8.74 -26.13
N HIS A 128 -9.10 -7.55 -26.51
CA HIS A 128 -9.28 -6.31 -25.73
C HIS A 128 -10.75 -5.96 -25.50
N GLY A 129 -11.64 -6.39 -26.41
CA GLY A 129 -13.08 -6.18 -26.35
C GLY A 129 -13.81 -7.28 -25.57
N ALA A 130 -13.16 -8.41 -25.30
CA ALA A 130 -13.77 -9.54 -24.61
C ALA A 130 -14.09 -9.22 -23.14
N LYS A 131 -15.00 -10.02 -22.56
CA LYS A 131 -15.24 -10.02 -21.11
C LYS A 131 -13.99 -10.53 -20.40
N PHE A 132 -13.68 -9.97 -19.24
CA PHE A 132 -12.64 -10.49 -18.37
C PHE A 132 -12.96 -11.96 -18.01
N ARG A 133 -11.92 -12.81 -17.98
CA ARG A 133 -12.00 -14.18 -17.48
C ARG A 133 -11.08 -14.36 -16.29
N LYS A 134 -11.38 -15.33 -15.42
CA LYS A 134 -10.51 -15.65 -14.29
C LYS A 134 -9.08 -15.92 -14.76
N SER A 135 -8.12 -15.32 -14.08
CA SER A 135 -6.69 -15.54 -14.30
C SER A 135 -6.33 -17.02 -14.17
N ALA A 136 -7.05 -17.78 -13.32
CA ALA A 136 -6.94 -19.24 -13.24
C ALA A 136 -7.18 -19.95 -14.56
N THR A 137 -8.13 -19.48 -15.37
CA THR A 137 -8.40 -20.06 -16.68
C THR A 137 -7.22 -19.82 -17.60
N VAL A 138 -6.70 -18.60 -17.65
CA VAL A 138 -5.54 -18.26 -18.49
C VAL A 138 -4.29 -19.02 -18.05
N VAL A 139 -3.99 -19.03 -16.75
CA VAL A 139 -2.86 -19.80 -16.18
C VAL A 139 -3.03 -21.29 -16.49
N GLY A 140 -4.23 -21.85 -16.33
CA GLY A 140 -4.55 -23.23 -16.69
C GLY A 140 -4.34 -23.53 -18.18
N SER A 141 -4.79 -22.65 -19.07
CA SER A 141 -4.56 -22.79 -20.52
C SER A 141 -3.08 -22.76 -20.86
N VAL A 142 -2.30 -21.85 -20.24
CA VAL A 142 -0.85 -21.75 -20.49
C VAL A 142 -0.12 -22.98 -20.00
N LEU A 143 -0.43 -23.47 -18.79
CA LEU A 143 0.17 -24.69 -18.23
C LEU A 143 -0.18 -25.92 -19.05
N GLY A 144 -1.47 -26.10 -19.36
CA GLY A 144 -1.96 -27.26 -20.08
C GLY A 144 -1.52 -27.34 -21.54
N ARG A 145 -1.13 -26.21 -22.15
CA ARG A 145 -0.77 -26.16 -23.58
C ARG A 145 0.70 -25.87 -23.86
N TYR A 146 1.36 -25.02 -23.07
CA TYR A 146 2.63 -24.40 -23.49
C TYR A 146 3.73 -24.35 -22.40
N HIS A 147 3.38 -24.46 -21.12
CA HIS A 147 4.32 -24.17 -20.04
C HIS A 147 4.53 -25.37 -19.10
N PRO A 148 5.73 -25.99 -19.10
CA PRO A 148 6.01 -27.20 -18.33
C PRO A 148 6.40 -26.94 -16.86
N HIS A 149 6.18 -25.74 -16.33
CA HIS A 149 6.63 -25.32 -14.99
C HIS A 149 5.47 -24.83 -14.12
N GLY A 150 5.77 -24.47 -12.86
CA GLY A 150 4.77 -24.04 -11.89
C GLY A 150 3.91 -22.85 -12.34
N ASP A 151 2.67 -22.88 -11.91
CA ASP A 151 1.64 -21.85 -12.07
C ASP A 151 2.08 -20.45 -11.60
N VAL A 152 2.87 -20.37 -10.53
CA VAL A 152 3.37 -19.12 -9.95
C VAL A 152 4.15 -18.28 -10.98
N ALA A 153 5.02 -18.91 -11.77
CA ALA A 153 5.86 -18.19 -12.74
C ALA A 153 5.03 -17.53 -13.85
N VAL A 154 3.98 -18.23 -14.32
CA VAL A 154 3.03 -17.72 -15.31
C VAL A 154 2.21 -16.59 -14.70
N TYR A 155 1.71 -16.79 -13.48
CA TYR A 155 0.86 -15.80 -12.83
C TYR A 155 1.60 -14.51 -12.51
N ASP A 156 2.80 -14.57 -11.93
CA ASP A 156 3.61 -13.40 -11.61
C ASP A 156 3.98 -12.60 -12.88
N SER A 157 4.28 -13.31 -13.98
CA SER A 157 4.52 -12.69 -15.28
C SER A 157 3.27 -11.95 -15.79
N MET A 158 2.10 -12.60 -15.70
CA MET A 158 0.82 -12.01 -16.10
C MET A 158 0.45 -10.78 -15.25
N VAL A 159 0.69 -10.84 -13.93
CA VAL A 159 0.47 -9.72 -13.00
C VAL A 159 1.34 -8.53 -13.37
N ARG A 160 2.64 -8.75 -13.63
CA ARG A 160 3.56 -7.69 -14.07
C ARG A 160 3.10 -7.08 -15.39
N MET A 161 2.62 -7.89 -16.33
CA MET A 161 2.09 -7.43 -17.62
C MET A 161 0.81 -6.58 -17.50
N ALA A 162 0.13 -6.64 -16.35
CA ALA A 162 -1.08 -5.88 -16.05
C ALA A 162 -0.86 -4.62 -15.19
N GLN A 163 0.34 -4.43 -14.62
CA GLN A 163 0.64 -3.32 -13.70
C GLN A 163 1.21 -2.10 -14.45
N ASP A 164 0.52 -0.96 -14.33
CA ASP A 164 0.84 0.32 -14.99
C ASP A 164 2.04 1.08 -14.39
N PHE A 165 2.52 0.66 -13.21
CA PHE A 165 3.76 1.13 -12.59
C PHE A 165 4.96 0.21 -12.89
N SER A 166 4.71 -1.01 -13.38
CA SER A 166 5.74 -1.99 -13.76
C SER A 166 6.10 -1.84 -15.24
N LEU A 167 5.09 -1.87 -16.11
CA LEU A 167 5.21 -1.67 -17.54
C LEU A 167 4.66 -0.30 -17.95
N ARG A 168 5.31 0.33 -18.93
CA ARG A 168 4.84 1.61 -19.47
C ARG A 168 3.58 1.42 -20.32
N TYR A 169 3.55 0.36 -21.12
CA TYR A 169 2.42 -0.04 -21.97
C TYR A 169 1.97 -1.45 -21.55
N PRO A 170 1.05 -1.57 -20.59
CA PRO A 170 0.57 -2.87 -20.11
C PRO A 170 0.03 -3.70 -21.26
N LEU A 171 0.52 -4.94 -21.41
CA LEU A 171 0.06 -5.86 -22.44
C LEU A 171 -1.24 -6.56 -22.03
N ILE A 172 -1.53 -6.64 -20.74
CA ILE A 172 -2.71 -7.29 -20.18
C ILE A 172 -3.51 -6.26 -19.40
N GLN A 173 -4.84 -6.38 -19.42
CA GLN A 173 -5.73 -5.70 -18.49
C GLN A 173 -6.14 -6.69 -17.41
N GLY A 174 -5.79 -6.39 -16.16
CA GLY A 174 -6.25 -7.12 -15.00
C GLY A 174 -7.38 -6.38 -14.29
N GLN A 175 -8.31 -7.14 -13.71
CA GLN A 175 -9.27 -6.66 -12.73
C GLN A 175 -9.34 -7.62 -11.54
N GLY A 176 -9.59 -7.07 -10.35
CA GLY A 176 -9.68 -7.83 -9.10
C GLY A 176 -8.58 -7.44 -8.11
N ASN A 177 -9.01 -6.89 -6.98
CA ASN A 177 -8.42 -6.87 -5.62
C ASN A 177 -9.16 -5.75 -4.83
N PHE A 178 -9.84 -5.94 -3.69
CA PHE A 178 -9.93 -7.03 -2.72
C PHE A 178 -11.37 -7.06 -2.20
N GLY A 179 -11.91 -8.25 -1.95
CA GLY A 179 -13.19 -8.42 -1.27
C GLY A 179 -13.00 -9.29 -0.06
N CYS A 180 -13.51 -8.83 1.08
CA CYS A 180 -13.07 -9.32 2.38
C CYS A 180 -14.22 -9.86 3.21
N PHE A 181 -15.40 -9.24 3.17
CA PHE A 181 -16.50 -9.54 4.08
C PHE A 181 -17.82 -9.76 3.37
N THR A 182 -18.71 -10.57 3.92
CA THR A 182 -20.08 -10.74 3.41
C THR A 182 -20.93 -9.48 3.66
N LYS A 183 -22.02 -9.33 2.90
CA LYS A 183 -22.87 -8.13 2.93
C LYS A 183 -23.45 -7.78 4.31
N ASP A 184 -23.70 -8.79 5.14
CA ASP A 184 -24.28 -8.71 6.48
C ASP A 184 -23.26 -8.28 7.56
N THR A 185 -21.97 -8.29 7.24
CA THR A 185 -20.93 -7.89 8.19
C THR A 185 -21.06 -6.40 8.53
N LYS A 186 -21.12 -6.09 9.83
CA LYS A 186 -21.33 -4.73 10.32
C LYS A 186 -20.04 -4.03 10.70
N VAL A 187 -19.92 -2.76 10.33
CA VAL A 187 -18.82 -1.86 10.68
C VAL A 187 -19.24 -0.95 11.83
N ARG A 188 -18.36 -0.78 12.82
CA ARG A 188 -18.62 0.12 13.96
C ARG A 188 -18.48 1.57 13.52
N LEU A 189 -19.54 2.38 13.64
CA LEU A 189 -19.49 3.79 13.29
C LEU A 189 -19.31 4.71 14.51
N CYS A 190 -18.83 5.92 14.25
CA CYS A 190 -18.55 6.93 15.26
C CYS A 190 -19.81 7.67 15.74
N ASP A 191 -20.93 7.55 15.04
CA ASP A 191 -22.23 8.11 15.43
C ASP A 191 -23.03 7.20 16.39
N GLY A 192 -22.49 6.02 16.71
CA GLY A 192 -23.10 5.02 17.57
C GLY A 192 -23.95 3.99 16.83
N ARG A 193 -24.08 4.08 15.50
CA ARG A 193 -24.73 3.06 14.67
C ARG A 193 -23.75 1.95 14.27
N ASP A 194 -24.29 0.78 13.99
CA ASP A 194 -23.57 -0.34 13.40
C ASP A 194 -24.25 -0.68 12.07
N LEU A 195 -23.60 -0.33 10.95
CA LEU A 195 -24.15 -0.54 9.60
C LEU A 195 -23.48 -1.71 8.91
N SER A 196 -24.27 -2.49 8.17
CA SER A 196 -23.78 -3.55 7.29
C SER A 196 -23.02 -2.96 6.08
N PHE A 197 -22.24 -3.77 5.38
CA PHE A 197 -21.61 -3.35 4.13
C PHE A 197 -22.65 -2.94 3.07
N GLU A 198 -23.81 -3.62 3.02
CA GLU A 198 -24.92 -3.28 2.12
C GLU A 198 -25.47 -1.87 2.41
N GLU A 199 -25.75 -1.58 3.68
CA GLU A 199 -26.23 -0.27 4.13
C GLU A 199 -25.18 0.84 3.90
N LEU A 200 -23.90 0.53 4.11
CA LEU A 200 -22.81 1.48 3.85
C LEU A 200 -22.67 1.83 2.37
N VAL A 201 -22.83 0.86 1.47
CA VAL A 201 -22.82 1.09 0.02
C VAL A 201 -24.00 1.98 -0.38
N GLU A 202 -25.19 1.72 0.17
CA GLU A 202 -26.38 2.52 -0.08
C GLU A 202 -26.19 3.97 0.41
N GLU A 203 -25.81 4.17 1.67
CA GLU A 203 -25.57 5.51 2.22
C GLU A 203 -24.47 6.27 1.45
N TYR A 204 -23.41 5.57 1.01
CA TYR A 204 -22.35 6.18 0.22
C TYR A 204 -22.83 6.60 -1.18
N SER A 205 -23.70 5.82 -1.81
CA SER A 205 -24.32 6.17 -3.10
C SER A 205 -25.19 7.42 -3.03
N GLN A 206 -25.79 7.68 -1.85
CA GLN A 206 -26.57 8.89 -1.54
C GLN A 206 -25.66 10.09 -1.18
N GLY A 207 -24.34 9.93 -1.20
CA GLY A 207 -23.37 10.98 -0.89
C GLY A 207 -23.15 11.22 0.61
N LYS A 208 -23.65 10.34 1.48
CA LYS A 208 -23.47 10.44 2.94
C LYS A 208 -22.07 9.97 3.35
N LYS A 209 -21.42 10.75 4.23
CA LYS A 209 -20.11 10.43 4.78
C LYS A 209 -20.26 9.66 6.09
N ASN A 210 -19.55 8.54 6.20
CA ASN A 210 -19.53 7.69 7.38
C ASN A 210 -18.11 7.59 7.96
N TYR A 211 -18.01 7.46 9.28
CA TYR A 211 -16.73 7.46 10.01
C TYR A 211 -16.64 6.23 10.92
N THR A 212 -15.47 5.58 10.94
CA THR A 212 -15.18 4.39 11.76
C THR A 212 -13.95 4.60 12.63
N TYR A 213 -13.68 3.65 13.53
CA TYR A 213 -12.47 3.60 14.33
C TYR A 213 -11.36 2.86 13.59
N THR A 214 -10.12 3.32 13.77
CA THR A 214 -8.92 2.73 13.15
C THR A 214 -7.75 2.76 14.14
N VAL A 215 -6.74 1.92 13.93
CA VAL A 215 -5.47 1.94 14.67
C VAL A 215 -4.41 2.63 13.82
N ASN A 216 -3.81 3.71 14.34
CA ASN A 216 -2.75 4.43 13.62
C ASN A 216 -1.38 3.75 13.74
N SER A 217 -0.37 4.28 13.03
CA SER A 217 1.02 3.76 13.05
C SER A 217 1.66 3.73 14.44
N LEU A 218 1.16 4.50 15.40
CA LEU A 218 1.61 4.49 16.78
C LEU A 218 0.94 3.38 17.62
N GLY A 219 0.01 2.61 17.06
CA GLY A 219 -0.80 1.61 17.76
C GLY A 219 -1.91 2.21 18.63
N LEU A 220 -2.33 3.45 18.36
CA LEU A 220 -3.40 4.14 19.08
C LEU A 220 -4.69 4.16 18.25
N ILE A 221 -5.82 4.01 18.91
CA ILE A 221 -7.14 4.07 18.26
C ILE A 221 -7.48 5.54 17.94
N ALA A 222 -7.86 5.77 16.69
CA ALA A 222 -8.26 7.04 16.10
C ALA A 222 -9.57 6.88 15.32
N ILE A 223 -10.07 7.97 14.76
CA ILE A 223 -11.24 7.98 13.86
C ILE A 223 -10.74 8.16 12.43
N ALA A 224 -11.40 7.54 11.46
CA ALA A 224 -11.14 7.73 10.03
C ALA A 224 -12.44 7.72 9.21
N GLU A 225 -12.41 8.36 8.04
CA GLU A 225 -13.52 8.38 7.09
C GLU A 225 -13.54 7.06 6.29
N ILE A 226 -14.73 6.49 6.12
CA ILE A 226 -14.97 5.35 5.24
C ILE A 226 -15.10 5.87 3.80
N LYS A 227 -14.28 5.36 2.89
CA LYS A 227 -14.30 5.69 1.46
C LYS A 227 -14.57 4.46 0.62
N ASN A 228 -15.24 4.64 -0.52
CA ASN A 228 -15.47 3.61 -1.54
C ASN A 228 -15.97 2.24 -1.00
N PRO A 229 -16.96 2.18 -0.07
CA PRO A 229 -17.61 0.90 0.24
C PRO A 229 -18.24 0.37 -1.05
N ARG A 230 -17.96 -0.90 -1.39
CA ARG A 230 -18.43 -1.48 -2.66
C ARG A 230 -18.51 -2.99 -2.59
N LEU A 231 -19.38 -3.57 -3.43
CA LEU A 231 -19.26 -4.97 -3.84
C LEU A 231 -17.93 -5.13 -4.58
N THR A 232 -17.16 -6.14 -4.20
CA THR A 232 -15.80 -6.32 -4.71
C THR A 232 -15.62 -7.63 -5.44
N LYS A 233 -16.31 -8.68 -5.00
CA LYS A 233 -16.26 -9.99 -5.65
C LYS A 233 -17.57 -10.74 -5.44
N LYS A 234 -18.10 -11.33 -6.51
CA LYS A 234 -19.26 -12.21 -6.44
C LYS A 234 -18.85 -13.65 -6.18
N ASP A 235 -19.70 -14.42 -5.52
CA ASP A 235 -19.53 -15.87 -5.36
C ASP A 235 -18.13 -16.26 -4.83
N ALA A 236 -17.75 -15.77 -3.65
CA ALA A 236 -16.47 -16.05 -2.99
C ALA A 236 -16.60 -17.16 -1.92
N GLU A 237 -15.55 -17.97 -1.75
CA GLU A 237 -15.41 -18.84 -0.58
C GLU A 237 -15.36 -18.02 0.71
N ILE A 238 -16.07 -18.50 1.73
CA ILE A 238 -16.21 -17.84 3.02
C ILE A 238 -15.67 -18.74 4.13
N VAL A 239 -14.99 -18.11 5.09
CA VAL A 239 -14.64 -18.66 6.39
C VAL A 239 -15.40 -17.88 7.45
N LYS A 240 -15.92 -18.59 8.44
CA LYS A 240 -16.57 -18.01 9.63
C LYS A 240 -15.60 -18.06 10.80
N VAL A 241 -15.31 -16.90 11.37
CA VAL A 241 -14.50 -16.75 12.59
C VAL A 241 -15.45 -16.42 13.74
N THR A 242 -15.51 -17.29 14.75
CA THR A 242 -16.32 -17.09 15.96
C THR A 242 -15.41 -16.60 17.09
N LEU A 243 -15.80 -15.51 17.73
CA LEU A 243 -15.08 -14.87 18.83
C LEU A 243 -15.61 -15.32 20.19
N ASP A 244 -14.83 -15.08 21.25
CA ASP A 244 -15.15 -15.41 22.64
C ASP A 244 -16.35 -14.64 23.23
N ASN A 245 -16.74 -13.52 22.62
CA ASN A 245 -17.95 -12.77 22.94
C ASN A 245 -19.20 -13.30 22.23
N GLY A 246 -19.09 -14.37 21.43
CA GLY A 246 -20.18 -14.97 20.67
C GLY A 246 -20.45 -14.33 19.30
N GLU A 247 -19.70 -13.29 18.93
CA GLU A 247 -19.83 -12.64 17.61
C GLU A 247 -19.22 -13.52 16.51
N GLU A 248 -19.85 -13.52 15.34
CA GLU A 248 -19.42 -14.28 14.16
C GLU A 248 -19.06 -13.34 13.01
N ILE A 249 -17.90 -13.58 12.39
CA ILE A 249 -17.39 -12.78 11.27
C ILE A 249 -17.20 -13.69 10.07
N LYS A 250 -17.91 -13.40 8.99
CA LYS A 250 -17.82 -14.13 7.72
C LYS A 250 -16.94 -13.35 6.74
N CYS A 251 -15.84 -13.95 6.31
CA CYS A 251 -14.84 -13.29 5.47
C CYS A 251 -14.17 -14.26 4.51
N THR A 252 -13.40 -13.74 3.55
CA THR A 252 -12.60 -14.62 2.67
C THR A 252 -11.46 -15.29 3.45
N PRO A 253 -11.03 -16.51 3.09
CA PRO A 253 -9.98 -17.24 3.79
C PRO A 253 -8.67 -16.45 3.98
N ASN A 254 -8.31 -15.62 3.01
CA ASN A 254 -7.09 -14.81 3.00
C ASN A 254 -7.25 -13.45 3.72
N HIS A 255 -8.41 -13.14 4.28
CA HIS A 255 -8.63 -11.86 4.95
C HIS A 255 -7.77 -11.74 6.22
N ARG A 256 -7.09 -10.61 6.41
CA ARG A 256 -6.13 -10.42 7.51
C ARG A 256 -6.77 -9.76 8.75
N PHE A 257 -6.75 -10.46 9.87
CA PHE A 257 -7.12 -9.95 11.19
C PHE A 257 -5.91 -9.36 11.91
N MET A 258 -6.12 -8.24 12.62
CA MET A 258 -5.09 -7.65 13.47
C MET A 258 -5.02 -8.41 14.80
N LEU A 259 -3.85 -8.94 15.13
CA LEU A 259 -3.54 -9.56 16.41
C LEU A 259 -3.26 -8.48 17.47
N LYS A 260 -3.30 -8.85 18.75
CA LYS A 260 -3.07 -7.93 19.89
C LYS A 260 -1.71 -7.23 19.85
N ASP A 261 -0.68 -7.86 19.29
CA ASP A 261 0.66 -7.30 19.12
C ASP A 261 0.76 -6.31 17.94
N GLY A 262 -0.31 -6.16 17.15
CA GLY A 262 -0.38 -5.31 15.96
C GLY A 262 0.02 -6.02 14.66
N LEU A 263 0.44 -7.30 14.72
CA LEU A 263 0.71 -8.10 13.52
C LEU A 263 -0.60 -8.55 12.87
N TYR A 264 -0.51 -9.01 11.62
CA TYR A 264 -1.66 -9.51 10.86
C TYR A 264 -1.56 -11.01 10.63
N ARG A 265 -2.71 -11.70 10.68
CA ARG A 265 -2.84 -13.11 10.32
C ARG A 265 -4.08 -13.33 9.47
N GLU A 266 -3.96 -14.17 8.43
CA GLU A 266 -5.09 -14.51 7.57
C GLU A 266 -6.12 -15.37 8.32
N ALA A 267 -7.40 -15.23 7.96
CA ALA A 267 -8.52 -15.88 8.60
C ALA A 267 -8.37 -17.41 8.64
N GLN A 268 -7.92 -18.01 7.53
CA GLN A 268 -7.68 -19.45 7.42
C GLN A 268 -6.56 -19.98 8.34
N TYR A 269 -5.66 -19.11 8.79
CA TYR A 269 -4.55 -19.47 9.66
C TYR A 269 -4.78 -19.07 11.12
N LEU A 270 -5.92 -18.46 11.44
CA LEU A 270 -6.31 -18.22 12.83
C LEU A 270 -6.58 -19.55 13.54
N LYS A 271 -5.99 -19.72 14.72
CA LYS A 271 -6.17 -20.88 15.59
C LYS A 271 -7.03 -20.53 16.78
N GLN A 272 -7.70 -21.53 17.35
CA GLN A 272 -8.40 -21.38 18.63
C GLN A 272 -7.42 -20.85 19.69
N GLY A 273 -7.83 -19.77 20.38
CA GLY A 273 -7.03 -19.07 21.38
C GLY A 273 -6.23 -17.88 20.85
N ASP A 274 -6.15 -17.67 19.52
CA ASP A 274 -5.47 -16.50 18.95
C ASP A 274 -6.13 -15.20 19.43
N SER A 275 -5.29 -14.25 19.84
CA SER A 275 -5.71 -13.01 20.49
C SER A 275 -5.75 -11.84 19.50
N LEU A 276 -6.95 -11.35 19.22
CA LEU A 276 -7.19 -10.26 18.27
C LEU A 276 -7.15 -8.89 18.96
N ALA A 277 -6.84 -7.85 18.19
CA ALA A 277 -6.84 -6.46 18.64
C ALA A 277 -8.28 -5.97 18.90
N PRO A 278 -8.65 -5.65 20.16
CA PRO A 278 -10.03 -5.31 20.50
C PRO A 278 -10.31 -3.80 20.35
N LEU A 279 -11.56 -3.46 20.06
CA LEU A 279 -12.14 -2.13 20.26
C LEU A 279 -13.08 -2.16 21.47
N TYR A 280 -12.60 -1.71 22.63
CA TYR A 280 -13.44 -1.61 23.83
C TYR A 280 -14.05 -0.23 24.01
N GLN A 281 -15.32 -0.23 24.40
CA GLN A 281 -16.11 0.98 24.62
C GLN A 281 -16.85 0.90 25.97
N LYS A 282 -16.94 2.02 26.69
CA LYS A 282 -17.80 2.13 27.89
C LYS A 282 -18.38 3.55 28.01
N ILE A 283 -19.39 3.72 28.87
CA ILE A 283 -19.94 5.04 29.19
C ILE A 283 -19.18 5.61 30.40
N SER A 284 -18.88 6.90 30.38
CA SER A 284 -18.16 7.56 31.48
C SER A 284 -19.01 7.72 32.74
N GLU A 285 -18.39 7.49 33.90
CA GLU A 285 -18.97 7.66 35.24
C GLU A 285 -18.33 8.85 35.99
N LYS A 286 -18.94 9.31 37.09
CA LYS A 286 -18.38 10.37 37.96
C LYS A 286 -17.03 9.99 38.58
N THR A 287 -16.75 8.69 38.71
CA THR A 287 -15.51 8.14 39.26
C THR A 287 -14.35 8.14 38.25
N ASP A 288 -14.64 8.26 36.95
CA ASP A 288 -13.63 8.30 35.90
C ASP A 288 -12.88 9.64 35.87
N ARG A 289 -11.67 9.65 35.30
CA ARG A 289 -10.78 10.83 35.20
C ARG A 289 -11.46 12.08 34.60
N LEU A 290 -12.50 11.92 33.79
CA LEU A 290 -13.27 13.04 33.23
C LEU A 290 -14.19 13.74 34.25
N ASN A 291 -14.54 13.07 35.35
CA ASN A 291 -15.47 13.55 36.36
C ASN A 291 -16.80 14.04 35.75
N ARG A 292 -17.28 13.35 34.70
CA ARG A 292 -18.48 13.69 33.92
C ARG A 292 -19.18 12.41 33.46
N GLU A 293 -20.49 12.35 33.63
CA GLU A 293 -21.32 11.21 33.24
C GLU A 293 -21.84 11.31 31.80
N GLY A 294 -21.93 10.15 31.14
CA GLY A 294 -22.67 9.98 29.88
C GLY A 294 -21.90 10.29 28.60
N TYR A 295 -20.57 10.16 28.58
CA TYR A 295 -19.76 10.22 27.36
C TYR A 295 -19.25 8.83 26.96
N LEU A 296 -19.23 8.54 25.66
CA LEU A 296 -18.60 7.33 25.14
C LEU A 296 -17.07 7.42 25.31
N LEU A 297 -16.49 6.43 25.98
CA LEU A 297 -15.06 6.25 26.19
C LEU A 297 -14.56 5.07 25.35
N ILE A 298 -13.40 5.24 24.71
CA ILE A 298 -12.67 4.24 23.93
C ILE A 298 -11.40 3.88 24.69
N TYR A 299 -11.14 2.59 24.88
CA TYR A 299 -9.93 2.13 25.57
C TYR A 299 -8.73 2.13 24.63
N GLN A 300 -7.67 2.85 24.97
CA GLN A 300 -6.42 2.89 24.21
C GLN A 300 -5.52 1.72 24.63
N ASN A 301 -5.57 0.61 23.88
CA ASN A 301 -4.86 -0.63 24.20
C ASN A 301 -3.38 -0.44 24.57
N LYS A 302 -2.64 0.40 23.82
CA LYS A 302 -1.20 0.65 24.04
C LYS A 302 -0.88 1.55 25.25
N LYS A 303 -1.80 2.44 25.63
CA LYS A 303 -1.62 3.38 26.76
C LYS A 303 -2.31 2.91 28.04
N GLU A 304 -3.11 1.86 27.96
CA GLU A 304 -3.96 1.36 29.04
C GLU A 304 -4.84 2.44 29.68
N GLU A 305 -5.38 3.36 28.86
CA GLU A 305 -6.20 4.47 29.34
C GLU A 305 -7.52 4.61 28.58
N TRP A 306 -8.57 5.07 29.26
CA TRP A 306 -9.86 5.39 28.64
C TRP A 306 -9.86 6.83 28.13
N VAL A 307 -10.11 7.00 26.83
CA VAL A 307 -10.14 8.30 26.15
C VAL A 307 -11.53 8.54 25.57
N PRO A 308 -12.16 9.71 25.77
CA PRO A 308 -13.47 9.99 25.19
C PRO A 308 -13.47 10.01 23.67
N ALA A 309 -14.48 9.39 23.05
CA ALA A 309 -14.66 9.35 21.61
C ALA A 309 -14.73 10.77 20.98
N HIS A 310 -15.40 11.72 21.63
CA HIS A 310 -15.43 13.12 21.17
C HIS A 310 -14.05 13.80 21.18
N GLN A 311 -13.09 13.34 22.00
CA GLN A 311 -11.72 13.83 21.91
C GLN A 311 -11.00 13.23 20.69
N LEU A 312 -11.29 11.98 20.33
CA LEU A 312 -10.79 11.38 19.08
C LEU A 312 -11.38 12.09 17.86
N ALA A 313 -12.67 12.43 17.88
CA ALA A 313 -13.35 13.19 16.82
C ALA A 313 -12.80 14.63 16.71
N ASP A 314 -12.52 15.27 17.85
CA ASP A 314 -11.83 16.55 17.86
C ASP A 314 -10.41 16.46 17.31
N ASN A 315 -9.67 15.40 17.66
CA ASN A 315 -8.33 15.17 17.10
C ASN A 315 -8.39 14.95 15.59
N TYR A 316 -9.42 14.25 15.08
CA TYR A 316 -9.72 14.14 13.66
C TYR A 316 -10.01 15.51 13.04
N ASN A 317 -10.92 16.32 13.60
CA ASN A 317 -11.21 17.65 13.06
C ASN A 317 -10.00 18.59 13.08
N LEU A 318 -9.16 18.47 14.10
CA LEU A 318 -7.89 19.19 14.20
C LEU A 318 -6.88 18.70 13.15
N SER A 319 -6.86 17.41 12.82
CA SER A 319 -6.02 16.85 11.75
C SER A 319 -6.52 17.24 10.36
N PHE A 320 -7.84 17.22 10.11
CA PHE A 320 -8.48 17.57 8.84
C PHE A 320 -8.80 19.08 8.68
N ARG A 321 -8.41 19.89 9.66
CA ARG A 321 -8.56 21.36 9.68
C ARG A 321 -9.99 21.89 9.59
N ALA A 322 -11.00 21.14 10.05
CA ALA A 322 -12.37 21.65 10.16
C ALA A 322 -12.45 22.93 11.01
N TYR A 323 -11.57 23.05 12.01
CA TYR A 323 -11.35 24.28 12.78
C TYR A 323 -9.91 24.32 13.35
N LYS A 324 -9.49 25.49 13.87
CA LYS A 324 -8.19 25.66 14.56
C LYS A 324 -8.34 25.40 16.07
N LYS A 325 -7.29 24.92 16.75
CA LYS A 325 -7.29 24.79 18.23
C LYS A 325 -7.56 26.12 18.95
N SER A 326 -7.20 27.24 18.33
CA SER A 326 -7.47 28.59 18.83
C SER A 326 -8.95 29.01 18.75
N ALA A 327 -9.80 28.27 18.01
CA ALA A 327 -11.23 28.57 17.89
C ALA A 327 -11.96 28.43 19.24
N GLY A 328 -11.42 27.64 20.17
CA GLY A 328 -12.06 27.46 21.47
C GLY A 328 -11.43 26.37 22.32
N ARG A 329 -11.51 26.54 23.64
CA ARG A 329 -11.09 25.51 24.62
C ARG A 329 -12.17 24.46 24.84
N VAL A 330 -13.43 24.75 24.52
CA VAL A 330 -14.57 23.85 24.76
C VAL A 330 -14.92 23.10 23.48
N ARG A 331 -15.11 21.77 23.60
CA ARG A 331 -15.63 20.91 22.53
C ARG A 331 -17.13 20.77 22.72
N HIS A 332 -17.89 21.01 21.67
CA HIS A 332 -19.35 21.00 21.71
C HIS A 332 -19.91 20.15 20.57
N HIS A 333 -20.85 19.27 20.88
CA HIS A 333 -21.64 18.53 19.90
C HIS A 333 -22.74 19.45 19.35
N LYS A 334 -22.77 19.67 18.03
CA LYS A 334 -23.73 20.59 17.39
C LYS A 334 -25.18 20.17 17.65
N ASP A 335 -25.44 18.87 17.68
CA ASP A 335 -26.76 18.27 17.93
C ASP A 335 -27.06 17.99 19.42
N PHE A 336 -26.16 18.35 20.34
CA PHE A 336 -26.23 18.05 21.78
C PHE A 336 -26.26 16.54 22.13
N ASN A 337 -26.06 15.65 21.16
CA ASN A 337 -26.00 14.20 21.35
C ASN A 337 -24.56 13.75 21.64
N LYS A 338 -24.31 13.31 22.87
CA LYS A 338 -22.99 12.87 23.34
C LYS A 338 -22.48 11.58 22.70
N PHE A 339 -23.37 10.80 22.05
CA PHE A 339 -23.03 9.55 21.39
C PHE A 339 -22.70 9.74 19.91
N ASN A 340 -23.17 10.83 19.29
CA ASN A 340 -22.84 11.17 17.91
C ASN A 340 -21.45 11.82 17.84
N ASN A 341 -20.41 10.98 17.77
CA ASN A 341 -19.03 11.43 17.72
C ASN A 341 -18.50 11.48 16.29
N ASN A 342 -19.37 11.62 15.28
CA ASN A 342 -18.93 11.96 13.94
C ASN A 342 -18.19 13.30 13.97
N PRO A 343 -17.04 13.41 13.29
CA PRO A 343 -16.29 14.66 13.27
C PRO A 343 -17.12 15.87 12.82
N ASP A 344 -18.02 15.69 11.84
CA ASP A 344 -18.91 16.75 11.36
C ASP A 344 -19.86 17.33 12.43
N ASN A 345 -20.16 16.55 13.46
CA ASN A 345 -21.03 16.94 14.57
C ASN A 345 -20.28 17.66 15.71
N LEU A 346 -18.95 17.80 15.64
CA LEU A 346 -18.18 18.44 16.70
C LEU A 346 -17.68 19.83 16.29
N VAL A 347 -17.69 20.79 17.22
CA VAL A 347 -17.11 22.12 17.07
C VAL A 347 -16.30 22.54 18.29
N ARG A 348 -15.36 23.47 18.08
CA ARG A 348 -14.66 24.17 19.16
C ARG A 348 -15.15 25.61 19.28
N VAL A 349 -15.56 25.98 20.49
CA VAL A 349 -16.06 27.33 20.79
C VAL A 349 -15.40 27.90 22.05
N GLY A 350 -15.33 29.23 22.14
CA GLY A 350 -14.92 29.93 23.35
C GLY A 350 -15.88 29.69 24.51
N TRP A 351 -15.45 29.93 25.75
CA TRP A 351 -16.34 29.76 26.91
C TRP A 351 -17.59 30.66 26.82
N GLY A 352 -17.44 31.94 26.44
CA GLY A 352 -18.58 32.85 26.29
C GLY A 352 -19.57 32.40 25.20
N GLU A 353 -19.06 31.93 24.06
CA GLU A 353 -19.88 31.43 22.96
C GLU A 353 -20.58 30.11 23.31
N HIS A 354 -19.89 29.20 23.99
CA HIS A 354 -20.49 27.98 24.52
C HIS A 354 -21.67 28.27 25.45
N TRP A 355 -21.50 29.21 26.38
CA TRP A 355 -22.59 29.65 27.26
C TRP A 355 -23.75 30.26 26.46
N LYS A 356 -23.44 31.07 25.44
CA LYS A 356 -24.47 31.64 24.55
C LYS A 356 -25.24 30.56 23.80
N ILE A 357 -24.58 29.51 23.30
CA ILE A 357 -25.22 28.37 22.63
C ILE A 357 -26.19 27.65 23.59
N HIS A 358 -25.74 27.31 24.79
CA HIS A 358 -26.61 26.65 25.80
C HIS A 358 -27.74 27.54 26.29
N TYR A 359 -27.47 28.84 26.49
CA TYR A 359 -28.49 29.81 26.88
C TYR A 359 -29.56 29.96 25.80
N THR A 360 -29.14 30.13 24.55
CA THR A 360 -30.07 30.28 23.40
C THR A 360 -30.88 29.01 23.20
N HIS A 361 -30.23 27.83 23.26
CA HIS A 361 -30.92 26.55 23.17
C HIS A 361 -31.93 26.35 24.32
N ALA A 362 -31.55 26.66 25.56
CA ALA A 362 -32.46 26.60 26.69
C ALA A 362 -33.63 27.59 26.55
N ALA A 363 -33.36 28.82 26.12
CA ALA A 363 -34.39 29.84 25.88
C ALA A 363 -35.37 29.41 24.78
N ASP A 364 -34.90 28.83 23.68
CA ASP A 364 -35.75 28.31 22.60
C ASP A 364 -36.57 27.10 23.06
N GLN A 365 -35.98 26.17 23.82
CA GLN A 365 -36.71 25.07 24.44
C GLN A 365 -37.79 25.58 25.40
N HIS A 366 -37.52 26.66 26.15
CA HIS A 366 -38.48 27.28 27.05
C HIS A 366 -39.66 27.97 26.35
N LYS A 367 -39.57 28.28 25.04
CA LYS A 367 -40.73 28.74 24.26
C LYS A 367 -41.74 27.60 24.04
N ASN A 368 -41.29 26.35 24.00
CA ASN A 368 -42.15 25.17 23.87
C ASN A 368 -42.91 24.88 25.19
N SER A 369 -44.24 24.86 25.14
CA SER A 369 -45.08 24.59 26.31
C SER A 369 -44.84 23.19 26.91
N LYS A 370 -44.68 22.16 26.07
CA LYS A 370 -44.43 20.78 26.51
C LYS A 370 -43.10 20.64 27.27
N TYR A 371 -42.08 21.42 26.91
CA TYR A 371 -40.80 21.41 27.62
C TYR A 371 -40.91 22.06 29.01
N ARG A 372 -41.67 23.16 29.12
CA ARG A 372 -41.94 23.83 30.40
C ARG A 372 -42.67 22.92 31.39
N GLU A 373 -43.69 22.19 30.92
CA GLU A 373 -44.41 21.20 31.73
C GLU A 373 -43.49 20.07 32.21
N LYS A 374 -42.66 19.51 31.31
CA LYS A 374 -41.69 18.46 31.66
C LYS A 374 -40.67 18.90 32.71
N ILE A 375 -40.20 20.16 32.67
CA ILE A 375 -39.30 20.70 33.70
C ILE A 375 -40.03 20.88 35.03
N ALA A 376 -41.29 21.34 35.01
CA ALA A 376 -42.10 21.49 36.22
C ALA A 376 -42.32 20.12 36.90
N GLU A 377 -42.68 19.09 36.13
CA GLU A 377 -42.77 17.72 36.64
C GLU A 377 -41.44 17.21 37.21
N GLY A 378 -40.32 17.47 36.52
CA GLY A 378 -38.99 17.07 36.98
C GLY A 378 -38.60 17.75 38.29
N ARG A 379 -38.89 19.04 38.46
CA ARG A 379 -38.67 19.78 39.72
C ARG A 379 -39.56 19.26 40.85
N ASN A 380 -40.82 18.99 40.56
CA ASN A 380 -41.74 18.41 41.54
C ASN A 380 -41.26 17.03 42.00
N LYS A 381 -40.84 16.15 41.07
CA LYS A 381 -40.24 14.84 41.40
C LYS A 381 -38.94 14.98 42.19
N TYR A 382 -38.08 15.94 41.84
CA TYR A 382 -36.81 16.17 42.53
C TYR A 382 -37.02 16.59 44.00
N TRP A 383 -37.94 17.52 44.26
CA TRP A 383 -38.24 18.00 45.62
C TRP A 383 -39.18 17.09 46.42
N ALA A 384 -39.95 16.24 45.75
CA ALA A 384 -40.73 15.19 46.41
C ALA A 384 -39.80 14.19 47.13
N ASN A 385 -38.62 13.90 46.56
CA ASN A 385 -37.65 12.98 47.16
C ASN A 385 -37.09 13.54 48.51
N PRO A 386 -37.33 12.86 49.65
CA PRO A 386 -36.85 13.29 50.97
C PRO A 386 -35.33 13.45 51.06
N ALA A 387 -34.57 12.60 50.37
CA ALA A 387 -33.10 12.63 50.40
C ALA A 387 -32.53 13.90 49.77
N ASN A 388 -33.19 14.46 48.74
CA ASN A 388 -32.77 15.71 48.11
C ASN A 388 -33.03 16.91 49.02
N ARG A 389 -34.16 16.89 49.74
CA ARG A 389 -34.47 17.91 50.76
C ARG A 389 -33.48 17.87 51.92
N GLU A 390 -33.13 16.68 52.38
CA GLU A 390 -32.14 16.49 53.43
C GLU A 390 -30.75 16.97 53.01
N LYS A 391 -30.32 16.65 51.77
CA LYS A 391 -29.04 17.11 51.23
C LYS A 391 -28.99 18.62 51.04
N ALA A 392 -30.09 19.24 50.62
CA ALA A 392 -30.21 20.70 50.55
C ALA A 392 -30.14 21.33 51.95
N ALA A 393 -30.82 20.75 52.94
CA ALA A 393 -30.74 21.19 54.34
C ALA A 393 -29.31 21.06 54.89
N GLN A 394 -28.59 19.98 54.57
CA GLN A 394 -27.18 19.79 54.94
C GLN A 394 -26.26 20.84 54.27
N LEU A 395 -26.49 21.18 53.00
CA LEU A 395 -25.73 22.22 52.31
C LEU A 395 -26.00 23.61 52.87
N ILE A 396 -27.27 23.93 53.18
CA ILE A 396 -27.65 25.17 53.86
C ILE A 396 -26.99 25.21 55.25
N SER A 397 -27.00 24.09 55.98
CA SER A 397 -26.33 23.96 57.27
C SER A 397 -24.81 24.18 57.17
N ALA A 398 -24.14 23.56 56.20
CA ALA A 398 -22.70 23.75 55.95
C ALA A 398 -22.36 25.19 55.52
N ARG A 399 -23.22 25.80 54.70
CA ARG A 399 -23.10 27.23 54.34
C ARG A 399 -23.28 28.13 55.54
N ASN A 400 -24.23 27.80 56.42
CA ASN A 400 -24.40 28.52 57.67
C ASN A 400 -23.14 28.37 58.54
N VAL A 401 -22.56 27.17 58.66
CA VAL A 401 -21.29 26.94 59.38
C VAL A 401 -20.14 27.81 58.81
N LEU A 402 -20.05 27.94 57.49
CA LEU A 402 -19.09 28.83 56.83
C LEU A 402 -19.36 30.31 57.11
N ASN A 403 -20.63 30.74 57.07
CA ASN A 403 -21.01 32.10 57.46
C ASN A 403 -20.64 32.35 58.92
N TRP A 404 -20.81 31.36 59.81
CA TRP A 404 -20.36 31.38 61.21
C TRP A 404 -18.84 31.36 61.39
N GLN A 405 -18.02 31.20 60.35
CA GLN A 405 -16.57 31.41 60.42
C GLN A 405 -16.19 32.87 60.13
N ASN A 406 -17.03 33.63 59.42
CA ASN A 406 -16.81 35.06 59.23
C ASN A 406 -17.02 35.81 60.56
N GLU A 407 -16.03 36.59 60.97
CA GLU A 407 -15.99 37.28 62.26
C GLU A 407 -17.03 38.40 62.37
N GLU A 408 -17.29 39.15 61.29
CA GLU A 408 -18.35 40.16 61.25
C GLU A 408 -19.75 39.52 61.34
N TYR A 409 -19.97 38.42 60.61
CA TYR A 409 -21.23 37.68 60.69
C TYR A 409 -21.44 37.07 62.09
N ARG A 410 -20.37 36.52 62.71
CA ARG A 410 -20.40 36.01 64.08
C ARG A 410 -20.73 37.08 65.10
N GLN A 411 -20.09 38.25 65.02
CA GLN A 411 -20.32 39.35 65.96
C GLN A 411 -21.74 39.90 65.79
N GLY A 412 -22.20 40.12 64.55
CA GLY A 412 -23.57 40.57 64.29
C GLY A 412 -24.63 39.57 64.76
N MET A 413 -24.43 38.28 64.51
CA MET A 413 -25.38 37.24 64.92
C MET A 413 -25.33 36.97 66.44
N ARG A 414 -24.18 37.15 67.09
CA ARG A 414 -24.04 37.08 68.56
C ARG A 414 -24.81 38.21 69.24
N VAL A 415 -24.73 39.44 68.74
CA VAL A 415 -25.50 40.57 69.27
C VAL A 415 -26.99 40.33 69.07
N PHE A 416 -27.40 39.99 67.85
CA PHE A 416 -28.80 39.72 67.50
C PHE A 416 -29.43 38.57 68.33
N LEU A 417 -28.76 37.42 68.43
CA LEU A 417 -29.26 36.28 69.22
C LEU A 417 -29.19 36.54 70.72
N SER A 418 -28.20 37.31 71.20
CA SER A 418 -28.15 37.71 72.61
C SER A 418 -29.29 38.65 72.97
N GLU A 419 -29.65 39.60 72.09
CA GLU A 419 -30.78 40.50 72.30
C GLU A 419 -32.11 39.75 72.23
N MET A 420 -32.29 38.89 71.22
CA MET A 420 -33.49 38.05 71.08
C MET A 420 -33.67 37.10 72.27
N ASN A 421 -32.60 36.43 72.73
CA ASN A 421 -32.70 35.51 73.87
C ASN A 421 -32.86 36.24 75.21
N LYS A 422 -32.25 37.42 75.39
CA LYS A 422 -32.49 38.24 76.58
C LYS A 422 -33.94 38.69 76.64
N LYS A 423 -34.45 39.23 75.54
CA LYS A 423 -35.85 39.66 75.40
C LYS A 423 -36.81 38.49 75.62
N TYR A 424 -36.54 37.32 75.02
CA TYR A 424 -37.36 36.13 75.20
C TYR A 424 -37.35 35.58 76.63
N ILE A 425 -36.21 35.62 77.33
CA ILE A 425 -36.09 35.15 78.73
C ILE A 425 -36.63 36.19 79.73
N GLU A 426 -36.56 37.49 79.42
CA GLU A 426 -37.21 38.57 80.18
C GLU A 426 -38.73 38.50 80.04
N ASP A 427 -39.23 38.26 78.82
CA ASP A 427 -40.66 38.10 78.55
C ASP A 427 -41.22 36.79 79.12
N HIS A 428 -40.37 35.78 79.40
CA HIS A 428 -40.77 34.42 79.84
C HIS A 428 -39.82 33.84 80.92
N PRO A 429 -39.78 34.41 82.14
CA PRO A 429 -38.84 34.01 83.20
C PRO A 429 -39.02 32.56 83.71
N GLU A 430 -40.21 31.97 83.55
CA GLU A 430 -40.52 30.58 83.84
C GLU A 430 -39.75 29.58 82.95
N LYS A 431 -39.42 29.98 81.71
CA LYS A 431 -38.68 29.14 80.76
C LYS A 431 -37.23 28.93 81.17
N ARG A 432 -36.66 29.80 82.00
CA ARG A 432 -35.27 29.71 82.48
C ARG A 432 -35.04 28.48 83.35
N LYS A 433 -35.97 28.18 84.26
CA LYS A 433 -35.95 26.96 85.09
C LYS A 433 -36.32 25.72 84.29
N GLU A 434 -37.27 25.83 83.35
CA GLU A 434 -37.66 24.71 82.47
C GLU A 434 -36.50 24.25 81.58
N LEU A 435 -35.81 25.17 80.90
CA LEU A 435 -34.73 24.85 79.96
C LEU A 435 -33.53 24.21 80.66
N SER A 436 -33.12 24.72 81.83
CA SER A 436 -32.05 24.12 82.64
C SER A 436 -32.44 22.72 83.11
N ALA A 437 -33.65 22.53 83.65
CA ALA A 437 -34.11 21.24 84.14
C ALA A 437 -34.34 20.20 83.02
N ARG A 438 -34.67 20.66 81.81
CA ARG A 438 -34.90 19.82 80.62
C ARG A 438 -33.58 19.40 79.98
N ALA A 439 -32.58 20.29 79.92
CA ALA A 439 -31.25 19.96 79.40
C ALA A 439 -30.56 18.88 80.26
N THR A 440 -30.57 19.02 81.60
CA THR A 440 -29.97 18.04 82.51
C THR A 440 -30.69 16.69 82.49
N ARG A 441 -32.03 16.68 82.40
CA ARG A 441 -32.82 15.43 82.28
C ARG A 441 -32.60 14.73 80.95
N THR A 442 -32.46 15.48 79.86
CA THR A 442 -32.29 14.90 78.52
C THR A 442 -30.90 14.27 78.36
N LEU A 443 -29.84 14.92 78.85
CA LEU A 443 -28.49 14.36 78.85
C LEU A 443 -28.35 13.12 79.74
N LYS A 444 -28.96 13.11 80.93
CA LYS A 444 -28.98 11.93 81.81
C LYS A 444 -29.79 10.78 81.22
N ARG A 445 -30.91 11.05 80.54
CA ARG A 445 -31.73 10.02 79.87
C ARG A 445 -31.01 9.39 78.67
N LEU A 446 -30.35 10.20 77.85
CA LEU A 446 -29.61 9.73 76.68
C LEU A 446 -28.37 8.92 77.08
N TRP A 447 -27.69 9.25 78.18
CA TRP A 447 -26.54 8.47 78.68
C TRP A 447 -26.91 7.16 79.41
N GLN A 448 -28.18 6.90 79.64
CA GLN A 448 -28.69 5.63 80.18
C GLN A 448 -29.13 4.66 79.06
N ASP A 449 -29.27 5.16 77.83
CA ASP A 449 -29.66 4.39 76.66
C ASP A 449 -28.45 3.61 76.09
N PRO A 450 -28.50 2.26 76.03
CA PRO A 450 -27.43 1.42 75.49
C PRO A 450 -27.10 1.75 74.03
N ASP A 451 -28.10 2.11 73.22
CA ASP A 451 -27.92 2.41 71.80
C ASP A 451 -27.25 3.78 71.61
N TYR A 452 -27.52 4.74 72.50
CA TYR A 452 -26.85 6.05 72.48
C TYR A 452 -25.37 5.94 72.87
N LYS A 453 -25.02 5.06 73.82
CA LYS A 453 -23.62 4.75 74.17
C LYS A 453 -22.89 4.07 73.01
N VAL A 454 -23.53 3.10 72.35
CA VAL A 454 -22.99 2.41 71.17
C VAL A 454 -22.84 3.38 69.99
N LEU A 455 -23.80 4.29 69.75
CA LEU A 455 -23.72 5.31 68.70
C LEU A 455 -22.57 6.29 68.92
N PHE A 456 -22.34 6.74 70.17
CA PHE A 456 -21.25 7.66 70.51
C PHE A 456 -19.89 6.96 70.44
N HIS A 457 -19.81 5.69 70.87
CA HIS A 457 -18.63 4.83 70.69
C HIS A 457 -18.35 4.53 69.20
N GLN A 458 -19.39 4.29 68.40
CA GLN A 458 -19.29 4.14 66.94
C GLN A 458 -18.87 5.44 66.24
N LYS A 459 -19.26 6.62 66.74
CA LYS A 459 -18.77 7.91 66.21
C LYS A 459 -17.27 8.11 66.50
N ILE A 460 -16.78 7.67 67.65
CA ILE A 460 -15.33 7.62 67.97
C ILE A 460 -14.60 6.63 67.04
N ILE A 461 -15.17 5.44 66.80
CA ILE A 461 -14.62 4.43 65.86
C ILE A 461 -14.69 4.90 64.39
N LYS A 462 -15.74 5.64 64.00
CA LYS A 462 -15.92 6.20 62.65
C LYS A 462 -14.92 7.33 62.38
N GLY A 463 -14.49 8.05 63.42
CA GLY A 463 -13.34 8.96 63.37
C GLY A 463 -12.02 8.25 63.06
N ASN A 464 -11.83 7.02 63.55
CA ASN A 464 -10.63 6.21 63.31
C ASN A 464 -10.63 5.43 61.97
N LYS A 465 -11.78 5.31 61.27
CA LYS A 465 -11.92 4.60 59.98
C LYS A 465 -11.56 5.42 58.74
N ASN A 466 -11.09 6.67 58.88
CA ASN A 466 -10.63 7.50 57.76
C ASN A 466 -9.20 7.18 57.27
N HIS A 467 -8.60 6.05 57.69
CA HIS A 467 -7.35 5.56 57.11
C HIS A 467 -7.59 4.76 55.81
N THR A 468 -6.99 5.25 54.72
CA THR A 468 -7.12 4.77 53.34
C THR A 468 -6.36 3.47 53.06
N THR A 469 -7.05 2.32 52.94
CA THR A 469 -6.59 1.17 52.13
C THR A 469 -7.77 0.27 51.74
N ASN A 470 -8.22 0.31 50.47
CA ASN A 470 -9.28 -0.59 49.97
C ASN A 470 -8.91 -1.20 48.60
N LYS A 471 -7.84 -2.02 48.56
CA LYS A 471 -7.39 -2.78 47.37
C LYS A 471 -7.37 -4.31 47.54
N THR A 472 -7.86 -4.86 48.65
CA THR A 472 -7.72 -6.31 48.95
C THR A 472 -8.88 -7.18 48.46
N GLY A 473 -10.13 -6.68 48.42
CA GLY A 473 -11.31 -7.48 48.05
C GLY A 473 -11.49 -7.73 46.55
N ARG A 474 -11.34 -6.68 45.72
CA ARG A 474 -11.45 -6.76 44.26
C ARG A 474 -10.34 -7.62 43.64
N LEU A 475 -9.12 -7.53 44.18
CA LEU A 475 -7.97 -8.30 43.69
C LEU A 475 -8.16 -9.80 43.90
N LYS A 476 -8.68 -10.21 45.07
CA LYS A 476 -8.98 -11.61 45.39
C LYS A 476 -10.09 -12.18 44.49
N PHE A 477 -11.14 -11.41 44.22
CA PHE A 477 -12.21 -11.81 43.29
C PHE A 477 -11.65 -12.06 41.87
N LEU A 478 -10.87 -11.12 41.35
CA LEU A 478 -10.28 -11.23 40.02
C LEU A 478 -9.27 -12.38 39.88
N ASN A 479 -8.50 -12.68 40.93
CA ASN A 479 -7.57 -13.82 40.92
C ASN A 479 -8.29 -15.17 40.78
N ILE A 480 -9.47 -15.32 41.39
CA ILE A 480 -10.25 -16.57 41.32
C ILE A 480 -10.87 -16.72 39.93
N CYS A 481 -11.45 -15.64 39.40
CA CYS A 481 -11.98 -15.64 38.03
C CYS A 481 -10.87 -15.93 36.99
N ARG A 482 -9.63 -15.46 37.19
CA ARG A 482 -8.48 -15.81 36.33
C ARG A 482 -8.16 -17.30 36.36
N GLU A 483 -8.18 -17.91 37.54
CA GLU A 483 -7.91 -19.35 37.66
C GLU A 483 -9.00 -20.24 37.05
N VAL A 484 -10.27 -19.81 37.08
CA VAL A 484 -11.35 -20.50 36.36
C VAL A 484 -11.07 -20.49 34.85
N LEU A 485 -10.69 -19.32 34.32
CA LEU A 485 -10.43 -19.14 32.88
C LEU A 485 -9.14 -19.82 32.42
N ASN A 486 -8.08 -19.82 33.24
CA ASN A 486 -6.82 -20.50 32.95
C ASN A 486 -6.99 -22.02 32.79
N LYS A 487 -7.99 -22.60 33.46
CA LYS A 487 -8.32 -24.03 33.35
C LYS A 487 -9.25 -24.36 32.19
N GLN A 488 -9.56 -23.39 31.31
CA GLN A 488 -10.50 -23.52 30.18
C GLN A 488 -11.93 -23.92 30.61
N ILE A 489 -12.33 -23.55 31.83
CA ILE A 489 -13.66 -23.84 32.36
C ILE A 489 -14.57 -22.62 32.12
N ILE A 490 -15.86 -22.85 31.87
CA ILE A 490 -16.87 -21.79 31.73
C ILE A 490 -16.96 -21.00 33.03
N LEU A 491 -16.88 -19.67 32.94
CA LEU A 491 -16.97 -18.80 34.12
C LEU A 491 -18.44 -18.63 34.53
N ASP A 492 -18.89 -19.50 35.42
CA ASP A 492 -20.22 -19.43 36.06
C ASP A 492 -20.11 -19.46 37.60
N LYS A 493 -21.26 -19.37 38.26
CA LYS A 493 -21.36 -19.33 39.72
C LYS A 493 -20.75 -20.58 40.37
N ASP A 494 -21.02 -21.76 39.81
CA ASP A 494 -20.69 -23.03 40.45
C ASP A 494 -19.18 -23.31 40.34
N HIS A 495 -18.59 -23.08 39.18
CA HIS A 495 -17.15 -23.22 38.97
C HIS A 495 -16.34 -22.17 39.75
N TYR A 496 -16.84 -20.93 39.86
CA TYR A 496 -16.21 -19.90 40.68
C TYR A 496 -16.21 -20.28 42.17
N GLU A 497 -17.33 -20.75 42.73
CA GLU A 497 -17.42 -21.09 44.15
C GLU A 497 -16.60 -22.35 44.51
N GLN A 498 -16.51 -23.32 43.60
CA GLN A 498 -15.64 -24.49 43.75
C GLN A 498 -14.15 -24.11 43.81
N LEU A 499 -13.71 -23.16 42.99
CA LEU A 499 -12.31 -22.67 43.01
C LEU A 499 -12.06 -21.67 44.14
N ARG A 500 -13.06 -20.88 44.52
CA ARG A 500 -12.97 -19.94 45.66
C ARG A 500 -12.64 -20.66 46.96
N SER A 501 -13.32 -21.77 47.24
CA SER A 501 -13.10 -22.58 48.45
C SER A 501 -11.72 -23.27 48.46
N LYS A 502 -11.18 -23.62 47.28
CA LYS A 502 -9.82 -24.19 47.14
C LYS A 502 -8.70 -23.14 47.27
N ILE A 503 -8.86 -21.96 46.67
CA ILE A 503 -7.81 -20.92 46.65
C ILE A 503 -7.81 -20.10 47.95
N TYR A 504 -8.98 -19.89 48.55
CA TYR A 504 -9.13 -19.13 49.80
C TYR A 504 -10.01 -19.87 50.82
N PRO A 505 -9.48 -20.92 51.48
CA PRO A 505 -10.24 -21.81 52.35
C PRO A 505 -10.82 -21.14 53.61
N TYR A 506 -10.20 -20.06 54.10
CA TYR A 506 -10.61 -19.36 55.34
C TYR A 506 -11.55 -18.15 55.10
N GLY A 507 -12.32 -18.15 54.00
CA GLY A 507 -13.45 -17.22 53.81
C GLY A 507 -13.10 -15.77 53.44
N ALA A 508 -11.85 -15.47 53.06
CA ALA A 508 -11.37 -14.10 52.86
C ALA A 508 -11.58 -13.52 51.45
N ALA A 509 -12.34 -14.19 50.58
CA ALA A 509 -12.61 -13.77 49.19
C ALA A 509 -14.12 -13.61 48.91
N PRO A 510 -14.54 -12.62 48.08
CA PRO A 510 -15.96 -12.36 47.82
C PRO A 510 -16.66 -13.55 47.14
N LEU A 511 -17.91 -13.82 47.55
CA LEU A 511 -18.84 -14.75 46.86
C LEU A 511 -19.12 -14.26 45.43
N TRP A 512 -19.49 -15.16 44.52
CA TRP A 512 -19.76 -14.85 43.10
C TRP A 512 -20.72 -13.68 42.95
N GLY A 513 -21.93 -13.79 43.51
CA GLY A 513 -22.96 -12.75 43.42
C GLY A 513 -22.54 -11.43 44.08
N THR A 514 -21.84 -11.50 45.22
CA THR A 514 -21.39 -10.30 45.94
C THR A 514 -20.26 -9.59 45.21
N GLY A 515 -19.31 -10.31 44.62
CA GLY A 515 -18.22 -9.70 43.86
C GLY A 515 -18.66 -9.20 42.49
N LEU A 516 -19.52 -9.95 41.80
CA LEU A 516 -20.06 -9.58 40.51
C LEU A 516 -20.94 -8.32 40.61
N ASN A 517 -21.86 -8.26 41.57
CA ASN A 517 -22.70 -7.07 41.77
C ASN A 517 -21.93 -5.87 42.33
N LYS A 518 -20.93 -6.10 43.18
CA LYS A 518 -20.19 -5.00 43.84
C LYS A 518 -19.13 -4.36 42.95
N TYR A 519 -18.55 -5.10 42.01
CA TYR A 519 -17.43 -4.61 41.21
C TYR A 519 -17.71 -4.54 39.71
N PHE A 520 -18.75 -5.22 39.22
CA PHE A 520 -19.05 -5.39 37.78
C PHE A 520 -20.56 -5.32 37.47
N ASP A 521 -21.36 -4.70 38.36
CA ASP A 521 -22.80 -4.45 38.20
C ASP A 521 -23.63 -5.67 37.75
N GLY A 522 -23.23 -6.87 38.17
CA GLY A 522 -23.96 -8.10 37.85
C GLY A 522 -23.69 -8.65 36.45
N ASN A 523 -22.77 -8.07 35.67
CA ASN A 523 -22.48 -8.47 34.31
C ASN A 523 -21.17 -9.29 34.20
N PRO A 524 -21.25 -10.61 33.93
CA PRO A 524 -20.06 -11.47 33.78
C PRO A 524 -19.12 -11.01 32.66
N ASN A 525 -19.63 -10.39 31.58
CA ASN A 525 -18.83 -9.94 30.45
C ASN A 525 -17.83 -8.84 30.83
N LEU A 526 -18.13 -8.04 31.86
CA LEU A 526 -17.20 -7.04 32.39
C LEU A 526 -16.05 -7.69 33.19
N VAL A 527 -16.27 -8.89 33.73
CA VAL A 527 -15.21 -9.68 34.38
C VAL A 527 -14.27 -10.27 33.35
N PHE A 528 -14.78 -10.81 32.25
CA PHE A 528 -13.97 -11.26 31.10
C PHE A 528 -13.14 -10.12 30.50
N HIS A 529 -13.73 -8.93 30.38
CA HIS A 529 -13.06 -7.71 29.94
C HIS A 529 -11.87 -7.33 30.85
N GLU A 530 -12.07 -7.34 32.17
CA GLU A 530 -11.03 -7.00 33.16
C GLU A 530 -9.89 -8.05 33.20
N ILE A 531 -10.18 -9.31 32.84
CA ILE A 531 -9.23 -10.42 32.91
C ILE A 531 -8.43 -10.63 31.63
N ASN A 532 -9.08 -10.68 30.47
CA ASN A 532 -8.43 -11.08 29.21
C ASN A 532 -7.73 -9.91 28.51
N LYS A 533 -8.26 -8.68 28.65
CA LYS A 533 -7.79 -7.49 27.93
C LYS A 533 -7.67 -7.69 26.39
N ASN A 534 -8.37 -8.66 25.79
CA ASN A 534 -8.46 -8.94 24.35
C ASN A 534 -9.65 -9.87 24.00
N HIS A 535 -10.00 -9.94 22.70
CA HIS A 535 -10.90 -10.95 22.15
C HIS A 535 -10.10 -12.16 21.66
N LYS A 536 -10.58 -13.37 21.93
CA LYS A 536 -9.96 -14.61 21.46
C LYS A 536 -10.80 -15.31 20.39
N VAL A 537 -10.12 -15.92 19.43
CA VAL A 537 -10.76 -16.79 18.44
C VAL A 537 -11.18 -18.09 19.12
N VAL A 538 -12.46 -18.43 19.07
CA VAL A 538 -13.00 -19.69 19.60
C VAL A 538 -12.93 -20.78 18.54
N LYS A 539 -13.35 -20.47 17.32
CA LYS A 539 -13.41 -21.42 16.22
C LYS A 539 -13.30 -20.70 14.87
N VAL A 540 -12.72 -21.39 13.91
CA VAL A 540 -12.66 -20.99 12.49
C VAL A 540 -13.27 -22.12 11.68
N GLU A 541 -14.33 -21.84 10.93
CA GLU A 541 -15.07 -22.82 10.15
C GLU A 541 -15.05 -22.46 8.67
N SER A 542 -14.65 -23.39 7.81
CA SER A 542 -14.83 -23.23 6.37
C SER A 542 -16.28 -23.49 6.02
N ILE A 543 -16.91 -22.55 5.32
CA ILE A 543 -18.29 -22.65 4.89
C ILE A 543 -18.32 -23.24 3.47
N LEU A 544 -19.20 -24.22 3.22
CA LEU A 544 -19.34 -24.89 1.91
C LEU A 544 -20.02 -24.01 0.84
N PHE A 545 -20.85 -23.04 1.24
CA PHE A 545 -21.52 -22.12 0.34
C PHE A 545 -20.67 -20.86 0.06
N ARG A 546 -20.86 -20.30 -1.13
CA ARG A 546 -20.16 -19.11 -1.62
C ARG A 546 -21.09 -17.91 -1.55
N GLU A 547 -20.55 -16.74 -1.22
CA GLU A 547 -21.32 -15.50 -1.11
C GLU A 547 -20.61 -14.31 -1.75
N ASP A 548 -21.38 -13.29 -2.11
CA ASP A 548 -20.88 -12.00 -2.56
C ASP A 548 -20.19 -11.25 -1.41
N VAL A 549 -18.97 -10.78 -1.68
CA VAL A 549 -18.12 -10.07 -0.71
C VAL A 549 -17.87 -8.61 -1.09
N TYR A 550 -17.64 -7.83 -0.04
CA TYR A 550 -17.56 -6.38 -0.02
C TYR A 550 -16.25 -5.97 0.66
N ASP A 551 -15.81 -4.75 0.36
CA ASP A 551 -14.71 -4.08 1.06
C ASP A 551 -14.95 -2.58 1.08
N LEU A 552 -14.23 -1.88 1.96
CA LEU A 552 -14.23 -0.43 2.07
C LEU A 552 -12.79 0.06 2.22
N THR A 553 -12.56 1.32 1.93
CA THR A 553 -11.24 1.93 2.00
C THR A 553 -11.17 2.93 3.14
N VAL A 554 -10.25 2.70 4.07
CA VAL A 554 -9.80 3.66 5.08
C VAL A 554 -8.38 4.10 4.74
N GLU A 555 -8.25 5.33 4.23
CA GLU A 555 -6.96 5.91 3.84
C GLU A 555 -6.07 6.24 5.05
N GLY A 556 -4.76 6.03 4.90
CA GLY A 556 -3.73 6.41 5.86
C GLY A 556 -3.37 5.33 6.88
N THR A 557 -4.35 4.62 7.43
CA THR A 557 -4.12 3.58 8.44
C THR A 557 -4.36 2.16 7.94
N HIS A 558 -5.10 1.99 6.84
CA HIS A 558 -5.32 0.69 6.21
C HIS A 558 -5.86 -0.39 7.17
N ASN A 559 -6.73 0.02 8.10
CA ASN A 559 -7.49 -0.88 8.97
C ASN A 559 -8.75 -0.19 9.51
N PHE A 560 -9.74 -0.98 9.92
CA PHE A 560 -10.99 -0.47 10.48
C PHE A 560 -11.57 -1.43 11.53
N ALA A 561 -12.51 -0.93 12.33
CA ALA A 561 -13.18 -1.71 13.36
C ALA A 561 -14.52 -2.29 12.90
N LEU A 562 -14.70 -3.59 13.11
CA LEU A 562 -16.00 -4.24 12.96
C LEU A 562 -16.88 -4.01 14.20
N ALA A 563 -18.20 -4.11 14.02
CA ALA A 563 -19.16 -4.06 15.13
C ALA A 563 -18.91 -5.17 16.17
N ALA A 564 -18.37 -6.30 15.71
CA ALA A 564 -17.90 -7.44 16.50
C ALA A 564 -16.76 -7.11 17.49
N GLY A 565 -16.21 -5.88 17.44
CA GLY A 565 -15.27 -5.39 18.44
C GLY A 565 -13.80 -5.69 18.13
N VAL A 566 -13.45 -6.01 16.89
CA VAL A 566 -12.07 -6.31 16.46
C VAL A 566 -11.64 -5.43 15.29
N PHE A 567 -10.32 -5.21 15.19
CA PHE A 567 -9.70 -4.50 14.06
C PHE A 567 -9.26 -5.47 12.97
N VAL A 568 -9.52 -5.07 11.73
CA VAL A 568 -9.25 -5.86 10.52
C VAL A 568 -8.53 -5.03 9.47
N HIS A 569 -7.78 -5.67 8.59
CA HIS A 569 -7.02 -4.98 7.55
C HIS A 569 -7.95 -4.40 6.47
N ASN A 570 -7.60 -3.21 5.97
CA ASN A 570 -8.13 -2.66 4.71
C ASN A 570 -7.05 -2.82 3.65
N SER A 571 -7.42 -3.29 2.48
CA SER A 571 -6.48 -3.54 1.41
C SER A 571 -5.89 -2.26 0.76
N ILE A 572 -4.57 -2.21 0.47
CA ILE A 572 -3.88 -1.52 -0.67
C ILE A 572 -2.34 -1.32 -0.51
N ASP A 573 -1.66 -1.37 -1.67
CA ASP A 573 -0.28 -1.00 -2.12
C ASP A 573 0.94 -1.68 -1.48
N GLY A 574 1.51 -2.65 -2.22
CA GLY A 574 2.73 -3.40 -1.87
C GLY A 574 2.48 -4.89 -1.64
N ASP A 575 1.23 -5.30 -1.49
CA ASP A 575 0.85 -6.71 -1.41
C ASP A 575 1.05 -7.43 -2.77
N SER A 576 1.46 -8.70 -2.70
CA SER A 576 1.37 -9.61 -3.84
C SER A 576 -0.04 -9.58 -4.43
N ALA A 577 -0.17 -9.79 -5.74
CA ALA A 577 -1.49 -9.96 -6.34
C ALA A 577 -2.26 -11.08 -5.63
N ALA A 578 -3.59 -10.95 -5.49
CA ALA A 578 -4.37 -12.08 -4.97
C ALA A 578 -4.14 -13.31 -5.82
N ALA A 579 -4.36 -14.50 -5.28
CA ALA A 579 -4.21 -15.73 -6.05
C ALA A 579 -4.99 -15.67 -7.37
N TYR A 580 -4.45 -16.26 -8.44
CA TYR A 580 -5.03 -16.24 -9.79
C TYR A 580 -6.47 -16.77 -9.87
N ARG A 581 -6.94 -17.51 -8.86
CA ARG A 581 -8.35 -17.93 -8.70
C ARG A 581 -9.32 -16.79 -8.40
N TYR A 582 -8.81 -15.61 -8.03
CA TYR A 582 -9.59 -14.45 -7.61
C TYR A 582 -9.38 -13.20 -8.46
N THR A 583 -8.36 -13.18 -9.31
CA THR A 583 -8.16 -12.12 -10.29
C THR A 583 -8.72 -12.53 -11.64
N GLU A 584 -9.04 -11.54 -12.46
CA GLU A 584 -9.53 -11.74 -13.82
C GLU A 584 -8.70 -10.90 -14.79
N THR A 585 -8.54 -11.39 -16.01
CA THR A 585 -7.67 -10.79 -17.03
C THR A 585 -8.30 -10.87 -18.42
N ARG A 586 -7.85 -9.97 -19.30
CA ARG A 586 -8.01 -10.00 -20.76
C ARG A 586 -6.83 -9.27 -21.40
N MET A 587 -6.61 -9.42 -22.71
CA MET A 587 -5.54 -8.65 -23.36
C MET A 587 -5.86 -7.14 -23.33
N SER A 588 -4.82 -6.32 -23.24
CA SER A 588 -4.96 -4.90 -23.56
C SER A 588 -5.05 -4.70 -25.08
N LYS A 589 -5.43 -3.50 -25.51
CA LYS A 589 -5.44 -3.16 -26.94
C LYS A 589 -4.05 -3.33 -27.60
N ILE A 590 -2.98 -2.91 -26.91
CA ILE A 590 -1.61 -3.05 -27.44
C ILE A 590 -1.12 -4.50 -27.34
N GLY A 591 -1.55 -5.27 -26.33
CA GLY A 591 -1.22 -6.68 -26.20
C GLY A 591 -1.85 -7.55 -27.28
N GLU A 592 -3.07 -7.22 -27.72
CA GLU A 592 -3.69 -7.86 -28.88
C GLU A 592 -2.98 -7.49 -30.18
N GLU A 593 -2.55 -6.22 -30.34
CA GLU A 593 -1.80 -5.77 -31.52
C GLU A 593 -0.50 -6.57 -31.72
N MET A 594 0.15 -7.03 -30.64
CA MET A 594 1.37 -7.86 -30.73
C MET A 594 1.16 -9.16 -31.52
N LEU A 595 -0.07 -9.67 -31.58
CA LEU A 595 -0.46 -10.92 -32.25
C LEU A 595 -1.08 -10.69 -33.63
N ARG A 596 -1.14 -9.44 -34.10
CA ARG A 596 -1.73 -9.10 -35.39
C ARG A 596 -1.09 -9.91 -36.52
N ASP A 597 -1.93 -10.50 -37.37
CA ASP A 597 -1.54 -11.34 -38.51
C ASP A 597 -0.79 -12.65 -38.15
N ILE A 598 -0.84 -13.13 -36.90
CA ILE A 598 -0.19 -14.39 -36.49
C ILE A 598 -0.66 -15.61 -37.33
N GLY A 599 -1.93 -15.63 -37.75
CA GLY A 599 -2.52 -16.72 -38.55
C GLY A 599 -2.14 -16.70 -40.04
N LYS A 600 -1.33 -15.74 -40.50
CA LYS A 600 -0.95 -15.57 -41.92
C LYS A 600 0.46 -16.06 -42.22
N ASN A 601 0.94 -17.08 -41.49
CA ASN A 601 2.28 -17.63 -41.62
C ASN A 601 3.40 -16.55 -41.51
N THR A 602 3.21 -15.61 -40.57
CA THR A 602 4.10 -14.46 -40.39
C THR A 602 5.32 -14.77 -39.52
N VAL A 603 5.27 -15.84 -38.74
CA VAL A 603 6.33 -16.29 -37.83
C VAL A 603 6.39 -17.81 -37.82
N ASP A 604 7.55 -18.34 -37.43
CA ASP A 604 7.76 -19.78 -37.32
C ASP A 604 7.17 -20.33 -36.03
N PHE A 605 6.63 -21.55 -36.12
CA PHE A 605 6.07 -22.30 -35.00
C PHE A 605 6.96 -23.50 -34.69
N ILE A 606 7.03 -23.86 -33.40
CA ILE A 606 7.72 -25.05 -32.91
C ILE A 606 6.75 -25.90 -32.10
N GLU A 607 7.02 -27.19 -32.00
CA GLU A 607 6.30 -28.08 -31.12
C GLU A 607 6.39 -27.60 -29.66
N ASN A 608 5.27 -27.72 -28.94
CA ASN A 608 5.23 -27.48 -27.50
C ASN A 608 5.93 -28.63 -26.74
N PHE A 609 5.98 -28.52 -25.41
CA PHE A 609 6.75 -29.45 -24.56
C PHE A 609 6.30 -30.93 -24.62
N ASP A 610 5.07 -31.21 -25.05
CA ASP A 610 4.52 -32.57 -25.20
C ASP A 610 4.23 -32.97 -26.66
N SER A 611 4.68 -32.17 -27.62
CA SER A 611 4.48 -32.37 -29.07
C SER A 611 3.00 -32.52 -29.51
N THR A 612 2.03 -32.08 -28.70
CA THR A 612 0.61 -32.12 -29.08
C THR A 612 0.13 -30.83 -29.75
N ARG A 613 0.84 -29.72 -29.55
CA ARG A 613 0.49 -28.39 -30.07
C ARG A 613 1.73 -27.67 -30.61
N GLN A 614 1.48 -26.55 -31.26
CA GLN A 614 2.51 -25.67 -31.80
C GLN A 614 2.48 -24.33 -31.07
N GLU A 615 3.64 -23.77 -30.74
CA GLU A 615 3.79 -22.43 -30.17
C GLU A 615 4.68 -21.53 -31.06
N PRO A 616 4.40 -20.23 -31.13
CA PRO A 616 5.19 -19.31 -31.95
C PRO A 616 6.56 -19.07 -31.32
N THR A 617 7.61 -19.11 -32.14
CA THR A 617 8.99 -18.80 -31.72
C THR A 617 9.16 -17.34 -31.29
N VAL A 618 8.53 -16.43 -32.05
CA VAL A 618 8.44 -14.97 -31.82
C VAL A 618 7.06 -14.47 -32.24
N LEU A 619 6.67 -13.27 -31.80
CA LEU A 619 5.43 -12.63 -32.23
C LEU A 619 5.65 -11.66 -33.42
N PRO A 620 4.63 -11.41 -34.27
CA PRO A 620 4.68 -10.44 -35.38
C PRO A 620 5.05 -9.01 -34.96
N SER A 621 4.73 -8.64 -33.71
CA SER A 621 5.19 -7.42 -33.02
C SER A 621 5.18 -6.14 -33.89
N PRO A 622 4.02 -5.53 -34.15
CA PRO A 622 3.93 -4.29 -34.94
C PRO A 622 4.62 -3.08 -34.31
N VAL A 623 5.01 -3.18 -33.03
CA VAL A 623 5.74 -2.13 -32.29
C VAL A 623 7.02 -2.69 -31.64
N PRO A 624 8.06 -1.86 -31.41
CA PRO A 624 9.37 -2.28 -30.87
C PRO A 624 9.32 -2.54 -29.35
N GLN A 625 8.61 -3.59 -28.96
CA GLN A 625 8.23 -3.87 -27.57
C GLN A 625 9.39 -4.00 -26.58
N LEU A 626 10.58 -4.45 -27.02
CA LEU A 626 11.78 -4.56 -26.18
C LEU A 626 12.14 -3.23 -25.52
N LEU A 627 12.12 -2.14 -26.31
CA LEU A 627 12.43 -0.80 -25.83
C LEU A 627 11.23 -0.15 -25.14
N LEU A 628 10.02 -0.38 -25.64
CA LEU A 628 8.81 0.25 -25.09
C LEU A 628 8.59 -0.09 -23.62
N ASN A 629 8.72 -1.36 -23.27
CA ASN A 629 8.43 -1.86 -21.94
C ASN A 629 9.67 -2.29 -21.16
N GLY A 630 10.81 -2.46 -21.84
CA GLY A 630 12.02 -2.95 -21.22
C GLY A 630 11.93 -4.42 -20.81
N SER A 631 12.97 -4.90 -20.15
CA SER A 631 13.05 -6.26 -19.65
C SER A 631 14.01 -6.33 -18.48
N LEU A 632 13.60 -7.01 -17.43
CA LEU A 632 14.45 -7.35 -16.29
C LEU A 632 14.55 -8.86 -16.20
N GLY A 633 15.76 -9.41 -16.17
CA GLY A 633 15.97 -10.85 -16.07
C GLY A 633 17.35 -11.18 -15.55
N ILE A 634 17.40 -12.09 -14.58
CA ILE A 634 18.65 -12.70 -14.12
C ILE A 634 18.69 -14.10 -14.70
N ALA A 635 19.77 -14.41 -15.40
CA ALA A 635 20.04 -15.70 -16.00
C ALA A 635 21.30 -16.31 -15.37
N VAL A 636 21.72 -17.49 -15.82
CA VAL A 636 22.94 -18.13 -15.29
C VAL A 636 24.16 -17.35 -15.76
N GLY A 637 24.83 -16.63 -14.85
CA GLY A 637 26.02 -15.83 -15.15
C GLY A 637 25.79 -14.55 -15.96
N MET A 638 24.53 -14.20 -16.26
CA MET A 638 24.17 -13.02 -17.05
C MET A 638 22.94 -12.31 -16.47
N ALA A 639 22.78 -11.02 -16.73
CA ALA A 639 21.58 -10.29 -16.34
C ALA A 639 21.22 -9.25 -17.41
N THR A 640 19.93 -9.13 -17.73
CA THR A 640 19.40 -8.09 -18.60
C THR A 640 18.62 -7.08 -17.76
N ASN A 641 18.82 -5.79 -18.04
CA ASN A 641 18.12 -4.70 -17.37
C ASN A 641 17.92 -3.54 -18.34
N ILE A 642 16.82 -3.61 -19.09
CA ILE A 642 16.46 -2.67 -20.15
C ILE A 642 15.32 -1.80 -19.62
N PRO A 643 15.45 -0.46 -19.65
CA PRO A 643 14.41 0.42 -19.18
C PRO A 643 13.33 0.64 -20.26
N PRO A 644 12.12 1.05 -19.87
CA PRO A 644 11.06 1.41 -20.81
C PRO A 644 11.34 2.77 -21.50
N HIS A 645 10.76 2.96 -22.69
CA HIS A 645 10.93 4.15 -23.53
C HIS A 645 9.57 4.62 -24.06
N ASN A 646 9.52 5.86 -24.55
CA ASN A 646 8.31 6.43 -25.12
C ASN A 646 8.05 5.89 -26.55
N LEU A 647 6.81 5.48 -26.83
CA LEU A 647 6.41 4.91 -28.11
C LEU A 647 6.60 5.87 -29.28
N THR A 648 6.25 7.14 -29.10
CA THR A 648 6.36 8.12 -30.19
C THR A 648 7.80 8.36 -30.60
N GLU A 649 8.71 8.46 -29.62
CA GLU A 649 10.14 8.65 -29.83
C GLU A 649 10.79 7.43 -30.51
N VAL A 650 10.48 6.22 -30.03
CA VAL A 650 11.05 4.99 -30.59
C VAL A 650 10.53 4.74 -32.00
N VAL A 651 9.26 5.05 -32.29
CA VAL A 651 8.70 4.97 -33.65
C VAL A 651 9.38 5.97 -34.58
N ASP A 652 9.58 7.23 -34.15
CA ASP A 652 10.24 8.24 -34.97
C ASP A 652 11.69 7.86 -35.28
N ALA A 653 12.41 7.33 -34.28
CA ALA A 653 13.75 6.78 -34.48
C ALA A 653 13.76 5.56 -35.42
N SER A 654 12.79 4.66 -35.32
CA SER A 654 12.66 3.50 -36.21
C SER A 654 12.40 3.93 -37.66
N ILE A 655 11.53 4.92 -37.87
CA ILE A 655 11.25 5.47 -39.21
C ILE A 655 12.53 6.13 -39.77
N TYR A 656 13.23 6.91 -38.96
CA TYR A 656 14.49 7.53 -39.37
C TYR A 656 15.56 6.49 -39.75
N LEU A 657 15.68 5.41 -38.97
CA LEU A 657 16.63 4.32 -39.24
C LEU A 657 16.28 3.50 -40.49
N LEU A 658 14.98 3.39 -40.84
CA LEU A 658 14.56 2.79 -42.11
C LEU A 658 15.04 3.59 -43.33
N ASP A 659 15.02 4.93 -43.22
CA ASP A 659 15.49 5.85 -44.26
C ASP A 659 17.01 5.99 -44.29
N HIS A 660 17.66 5.85 -43.13
CA HIS A 660 19.11 6.00 -42.97
C HIS A 660 19.69 4.75 -42.27
N PRO A 661 19.88 3.62 -42.97
CA PRO A 661 20.32 2.37 -42.34
C PRO A 661 21.71 2.40 -41.69
N LYS A 662 22.51 3.43 -42.00
CA LYS A 662 23.85 3.66 -41.42
C LYS A 662 23.83 4.65 -40.24
N ALA A 663 22.66 5.14 -39.83
CA ALA A 663 22.54 6.01 -38.68
C ALA A 663 23.04 5.29 -37.42
N ASP A 664 23.82 6.01 -36.62
CA ASP A 664 24.37 5.49 -35.37
C ASP A 664 23.47 5.86 -34.18
N THR A 665 23.94 5.54 -32.97
CA THR A 665 23.19 5.86 -31.75
C THR A 665 23.08 7.37 -31.52
N GLU A 666 24.05 8.18 -31.97
CA GLU A 666 24.03 9.64 -31.80
C GLU A 666 22.93 10.29 -32.64
N ASP A 667 22.73 9.80 -33.87
CA ASP A 667 21.63 10.23 -34.73
C ASP A 667 20.26 9.86 -34.16
N LEU A 668 20.12 8.64 -33.63
CA LEU A 668 18.87 8.17 -33.04
C LEU A 668 18.54 8.87 -31.72
N PHE A 669 19.55 9.32 -30.97
CA PHE A 669 19.38 10.03 -29.71
C PHE A 669 18.69 11.40 -29.88
N LYS A 670 18.72 11.97 -31.09
CA LYS A 670 17.94 13.19 -31.43
C LYS A 670 16.43 12.96 -31.31
N PHE A 671 15.99 11.71 -31.48
CA PHE A 671 14.59 11.29 -31.36
C PHE A 671 14.32 10.64 -30.00
N VAL A 672 15.16 9.68 -29.58
CA VAL A 672 15.05 8.98 -28.30
C VAL A 672 15.87 9.72 -27.25
N GLN A 673 15.21 10.58 -26.47
CA GLN A 673 15.89 11.43 -25.49
C GLN A 673 16.43 10.64 -24.29
N GLY A 674 16.02 9.38 -24.13
CA GLY A 674 16.40 8.54 -23.00
C GLY A 674 15.23 7.71 -22.47
N PRO A 675 15.41 6.98 -21.36
CA PRO A 675 14.36 6.17 -20.77
C PRO A 675 13.15 6.98 -20.35
N ASP A 676 11.96 6.40 -20.51
CA ASP A 676 10.71 7.02 -20.07
C ASP A 676 9.95 6.07 -19.14
N PHE A 677 10.16 6.24 -17.84
CA PHE A 677 9.61 5.38 -16.80
C PHE A 677 8.10 5.57 -16.59
N PRO A 678 7.35 4.50 -16.26
CA PRO A 678 5.92 4.59 -15.96
C PRO A 678 5.62 5.49 -14.76
N THR A 679 6.54 5.57 -13.79
CA THR A 679 6.44 6.40 -12.57
C THR A 679 6.84 7.86 -12.78
N GLY A 680 7.38 8.22 -13.95
CA GLY A 680 7.92 9.55 -14.24
C GLY A 680 9.30 9.76 -13.60
N GLY A 681 9.52 10.93 -13.01
CA GLY A 681 10.78 11.35 -12.41
C GLY A 681 11.72 12.07 -13.38
N ASN A 682 12.95 12.27 -12.93
CA ASN A 682 13.99 12.98 -13.66
C ASN A 682 15.18 12.06 -13.95
N ILE A 683 15.73 12.16 -15.16
CA ILE A 683 16.99 11.55 -15.56
C ILE A 683 18.01 12.65 -15.89
N TYR A 684 19.28 12.38 -15.66
CA TYR A 684 20.36 13.36 -15.79
C TYR A 684 21.47 12.86 -16.68
N ASN A 685 22.28 13.81 -17.15
CA ASN A 685 23.48 13.58 -17.92
C ASN A 685 23.23 12.88 -19.26
N ALA A 686 22.80 13.68 -20.24
CA ALA A 686 22.52 13.17 -21.59
C ALA A 686 23.73 12.47 -22.23
N LYS A 687 24.96 12.92 -21.93
CA LYS A 687 26.19 12.33 -22.46
C LYS A 687 26.42 10.90 -21.94
N GLU A 688 26.28 10.68 -20.64
CA GLU A 688 26.40 9.32 -20.05
C GLU A 688 25.30 8.39 -20.57
N ILE A 689 24.08 8.90 -20.79
CA ILE A 689 22.98 8.11 -21.40
C ILE A 689 23.33 7.71 -22.84
N LEU A 690 23.86 8.64 -23.63
CA LEU A 690 24.29 8.38 -25.00
C LEU A 690 25.41 7.33 -25.06
N GLU A 691 26.42 7.44 -24.18
CA GLU A 691 27.49 6.44 -24.04
C GLU A 691 26.91 5.08 -23.64
N ALA A 692 25.97 5.05 -22.69
CA ALA A 692 25.32 3.82 -22.26
C ALA A 692 24.53 3.15 -23.39
N TYR A 693 23.83 3.91 -24.23
CA TYR A 693 23.12 3.36 -25.39
C TYR A 693 24.04 2.91 -26.50
N SER A 694 25.19 3.58 -26.70
CA SER A 694 26.15 3.21 -27.72
C SER A 694 26.88 1.91 -27.36
N LEU A 695 27.18 1.71 -26.07
CA LEU A 695 27.82 0.49 -25.56
C LEU A 695 26.83 -0.63 -25.21
N GLY A 696 25.53 -0.33 -25.15
CA GLY A 696 24.50 -1.25 -24.66
C GLY A 696 24.51 -1.47 -23.15
N LYS A 697 25.43 -0.83 -22.41
CA LYS A 697 25.56 -0.94 -20.96
C LYS A 697 26.04 0.38 -20.36
N GLY A 698 25.49 0.76 -19.22
CA GLY A 698 25.92 1.97 -18.52
C GLY A 698 25.03 2.39 -17.37
N ALA A 699 25.44 3.42 -16.65
CA ALA A 699 24.71 3.97 -15.53
C ALA A 699 23.81 5.14 -15.98
N ILE A 700 22.57 5.17 -15.50
CA ILE A 700 21.62 6.25 -15.73
C ILE A 700 21.14 6.74 -14.37
N VAL A 701 21.46 7.99 -14.03
CA VAL A 701 21.06 8.54 -12.73
C VAL A 701 19.60 8.96 -12.79
N THR A 702 18.78 8.34 -11.94
CA THR A 702 17.35 8.63 -11.82
C THR A 702 17.06 9.32 -10.49
N ARG A 703 16.15 10.29 -10.49
CA ARG A 703 15.77 11.05 -9.29
C ARG A 703 14.26 11.27 -9.25
N GLY A 704 13.67 11.03 -8.09
CA GLY A 704 12.28 11.34 -7.81
C GLY A 704 12.01 12.85 -7.84
N LYS A 705 10.80 13.24 -8.22
CA LYS A 705 10.39 14.64 -8.26
C LYS A 705 9.95 15.09 -6.88
N ALA A 706 10.69 16.03 -6.30
CA ALA A 706 10.35 16.65 -5.03
C ALA A 706 10.34 18.18 -5.16
N GLU A 707 9.38 18.82 -4.50
CA GLU A 707 9.24 20.28 -4.49
C GLU A 707 9.28 20.79 -3.04
N VAL A 708 10.06 21.85 -2.81
CA VAL A 708 10.04 22.60 -1.55
C VAL A 708 8.97 23.67 -1.68
N LEU A 709 7.97 23.67 -0.81
CA LEU A 709 6.98 24.74 -0.74
C LEU A 709 7.19 25.55 0.54
N GLU A 710 7.29 26.86 0.38
CA GLU A 710 7.35 27.81 1.50
C GLU A 710 6.02 28.54 1.65
N ASN A 711 5.56 28.70 2.88
CA ASN A 711 4.31 29.41 3.16
C ASN A 711 4.60 30.81 3.72
N GLU A 712 4.43 31.83 2.86
CA GLU A 712 4.71 33.25 3.12
C GLU A 712 4.04 33.77 4.41
N LYS A 713 2.86 33.25 4.78
CA LYS A 713 2.12 33.72 5.96
C LYS A 713 2.59 33.12 7.28
N THR A 714 3.38 32.04 7.25
CA THR A 714 3.78 31.30 8.46
C THR A 714 5.29 31.05 8.59
N GLY A 715 6.08 31.26 7.53
CA GLY A 715 7.54 31.08 7.51
C GLY A 715 7.98 29.63 7.63
N ARG A 716 7.31 28.70 6.94
CA ARG A 716 7.51 27.24 7.10
C ARG A 716 7.68 26.56 5.76
N SER A 717 8.58 25.59 5.71
CA SER A 717 8.94 24.90 4.48
C SER A 717 8.60 23.41 4.55
N GLN A 718 8.11 22.84 3.46
CA GLN A 718 7.72 21.42 3.33
C GLN A 718 8.35 20.81 2.08
N ILE A 719 8.80 19.56 2.17
CA ILE A 719 9.26 18.78 1.00
C ILE A 719 8.13 17.84 0.59
N ILE A 720 7.63 18.00 -0.64
CA ILE A 720 6.61 17.14 -1.24
C ILE A 720 7.25 16.31 -2.34
N ILE A 721 7.38 15.01 -2.12
CA ILE A 721 7.78 14.05 -3.15
C ILE A 721 6.52 13.63 -3.91
N THR A 722 6.50 13.90 -5.21
CA THR A 722 5.36 13.66 -6.11
C THR A 722 5.54 12.43 -7.00
N GLU A 723 6.79 12.07 -7.30
CA GLU A 723 7.18 10.95 -8.17
C GLU A 723 8.41 10.27 -7.57
N ILE A 724 8.45 8.95 -7.61
CA ILE A 724 9.55 8.13 -7.13
C ILE A 724 10.27 7.46 -8.31
N PRO A 725 11.58 7.14 -8.18
CA PRO A 725 12.30 6.43 -9.22
C PRO A 725 11.67 5.08 -9.57
N TYR A 726 11.95 4.59 -10.78
CA TYR A 726 11.44 3.31 -11.27
C TYR A 726 11.93 2.14 -10.40
N GLN A 727 11.05 1.15 -10.18
CA GLN A 727 11.29 -0.02 -9.32
C GLN A 727 11.61 0.30 -7.85
N VAL A 728 11.27 1.50 -7.36
CA VAL A 728 11.32 1.83 -5.93
C VAL A 728 9.94 1.59 -5.32
N VAL A 729 9.89 0.74 -4.29
CA VAL A 729 8.65 0.48 -3.55
C VAL A 729 8.48 1.57 -2.49
N LYS A 730 7.27 2.14 -2.43
CA LYS A 730 6.95 3.27 -1.54
C LYS A 730 7.15 2.93 -0.05
N SER A 731 6.69 1.77 0.40
CA SER A 731 6.82 1.33 1.79
C SER A 731 8.29 1.22 2.20
N THR A 732 9.11 0.56 1.37
CA THR A 732 10.56 0.43 1.59
C THR A 732 11.26 1.79 1.62
N LEU A 733 10.88 2.72 0.74
CA LEU A 733 11.44 4.08 0.78
C LEU A 733 11.08 4.80 2.08
N ILE A 734 9.83 4.70 2.56
CA ILE A 734 9.41 5.30 3.83
C ILE A 734 10.17 4.69 5.02
N GLU A 735 10.37 3.37 5.02
CA GLU A 735 11.16 2.66 6.04
C GLU A 735 12.62 3.14 6.04
N GLN A 736 13.25 3.24 4.86
CA GLN A 736 14.60 3.79 4.72
C GLN A 736 14.69 5.21 5.29
N LEU A 737 13.74 6.08 4.94
CA LEU A 737 13.71 7.45 5.45
C LEU A 737 13.55 7.50 6.97
N ALA A 738 12.68 6.67 7.55
CA ALA A 738 12.51 6.59 9.00
C ALA A 738 13.79 6.13 9.72
N LEU A 739 14.48 5.13 9.15
CA LEU A 739 15.74 4.62 9.67
C LEU A 739 16.86 5.67 9.61
N LEU A 740 16.98 6.41 8.50
CA LEU A 740 17.96 7.51 8.35
C LEU A 740 17.75 8.64 9.36
N VAL A 741 16.50 8.90 9.75
CA VAL A 741 16.16 9.87 10.81
C VAL A 741 16.51 9.31 12.19
N GLN A 742 16.21 8.04 12.45
CA GLN A 742 16.53 7.37 13.71
C GLN A 742 18.06 7.28 13.96
N GLU A 743 18.84 7.01 12.90
CA GLU A 743 20.31 6.97 12.94
C GLU A 743 20.96 8.36 13.00
N LYS A 744 20.16 9.45 12.95
CA LYS A 744 20.64 10.85 12.86
C LYS A 744 21.53 11.14 11.65
N LYS A 745 21.45 10.34 10.59
CA LYS A 745 22.10 10.65 9.30
C LYS A 745 21.41 11.81 8.60
N ILE A 746 20.08 11.94 8.79
CA ILE A 746 19.32 13.09 8.32
C ILE A 746 18.70 13.81 9.53
N ASP A 747 19.47 14.75 10.05
CA ASP A 747 18.98 15.67 11.07
C ASP A 747 18.03 16.70 10.49
N GLY A 748 17.06 17.07 11.32
CA GLY A 748 16.04 18.03 11.02
C GLY A 748 14.68 17.38 10.81
N ILE A 749 14.52 16.14 10.39
CA ILE A 749 13.17 15.62 10.07
C ILE A 749 12.36 15.32 11.35
N LYS A 750 11.23 16.02 11.55
CA LYS A 750 10.23 15.81 12.61
C LYS A 750 9.27 14.67 12.33
N ASP A 751 8.84 14.55 11.07
CA ASP A 751 7.76 13.65 10.71
C ASP A 751 7.87 13.25 9.24
N ILE A 752 7.47 12.01 8.94
CA ILE A 752 7.36 11.46 7.58
C ILE A 752 5.94 10.95 7.47
N ARG A 753 5.15 11.57 6.60
CA ARG A 753 3.73 11.23 6.43
C ARG A 753 3.42 10.90 4.98
N ASP A 754 2.54 9.94 4.83
CA ASP A 754 1.85 9.70 3.57
C ASP A 754 0.60 10.61 3.52
N GLU A 755 0.63 11.55 2.57
CA GLU A 755 -0.39 12.57 2.30
C GLU A 755 -0.52 13.80 3.23
N SER A 756 -1.27 14.78 2.73
CA SER A 756 -0.95 16.21 2.82
C SER A 756 -1.42 16.94 4.09
N ASP A 757 -0.53 17.79 4.63
CA ASP A 757 -0.77 19.15 5.17
C ASP A 757 -0.83 19.41 6.71
N ARG A 758 0.33 19.70 7.36
CA ARG A 758 0.60 20.84 8.32
C ARG A 758 1.91 20.64 9.05
N MET A 759 2.81 21.64 9.08
CA MET A 759 4.11 21.60 9.80
C MET A 759 4.61 22.98 10.26
N GLN A 760 5.66 23.05 11.12
CA GLN A 760 6.22 24.19 11.93
C GLN A 760 7.65 24.62 11.48
N LYS A 761 8.30 25.57 12.20
CA LYS A 761 9.35 26.52 11.76
C LYS A 761 10.82 26.07 11.92
N ASP A 762 11.62 26.56 10.97
CA ASP A 762 13.09 26.82 10.98
C ASP A 762 14.06 25.66 10.69
N ALA A 763 14.24 25.32 9.41
CA ALA A 763 15.39 24.57 8.90
C ALA A 763 15.64 24.82 7.40
N TYR A 764 16.85 24.54 6.91
CA TYR A 764 17.26 24.70 5.50
C TYR A 764 16.72 23.54 4.64
N PRO A 765 15.58 23.69 3.95
CA PRO A 765 14.86 22.56 3.35
C PRO A 765 15.60 21.97 2.16
N GLN A 766 16.34 22.82 1.44
CA GLN A 766 17.14 22.42 0.30
C GLN A 766 18.29 21.49 0.70
N LYS A 767 18.96 21.74 1.84
CA LYS A 767 20.04 20.87 2.35
C LYS A 767 19.53 19.50 2.77
N ILE A 768 18.34 19.45 3.34
CA ILE A 768 17.69 18.19 3.73
C ILE A 768 17.22 17.43 2.51
N LEU A 769 16.68 18.11 1.50
CA LEU A 769 16.35 17.48 0.23
C LEU A 769 17.60 16.88 -0.43
N ASN A 770 18.74 17.58 -0.39
CA ASN A 770 20.02 17.05 -0.86
C ASN A 770 20.47 15.81 -0.07
N ARG A 771 20.32 15.79 1.26
CA ARG A 771 20.57 14.60 2.10
C ARG A 771 19.63 13.44 1.74
N LEU A 772 18.35 13.72 1.52
CA LEU A 772 17.38 12.71 1.08
C LEU A 772 17.81 12.09 -0.26
N TYR A 773 18.23 12.90 -1.23
CA TYR A 773 18.76 12.39 -2.49
C TYR A 773 20.08 11.60 -2.30
N LYS A 774 20.98 12.01 -1.41
CA LYS A 774 22.26 11.31 -1.23
C LYS A 774 22.14 9.96 -0.51
N PHE A 775 21.23 9.85 0.46
CA PHE A 775 21.18 8.70 1.38
C PHE A 775 19.97 7.77 1.20
N SER A 776 19.01 8.09 0.32
CA SER A 776 17.82 7.26 0.10
C SER A 776 17.62 6.89 -1.37
N ASP A 777 16.79 5.88 -1.62
CA ASP A 777 16.39 5.46 -2.97
C ASP A 777 15.55 6.52 -3.74
N LEU A 778 15.34 7.71 -3.17
CA LEU A 778 14.76 8.85 -3.87
C LEU A 778 15.66 9.35 -5.01
N GLN A 779 16.97 9.09 -4.96
CA GLN A 779 17.86 9.14 -6.10
C GLN A 779 18.57 7.79 -6.22
N LYS A 780 18.48 7.17 -7.39
CA LYS A 780 19.01 5.82 -7.63
C LYS A 780 19.62 5.73 -9.01
N THR A 781 20.72 5.00 -9.13
CA THR A 781 21.32 4.70 -10.43
C THR A 781 20.66 3.47 -11.02
N PHE A 782 20.04 3.64 -12.19
CA PHE A 782 19.57 2.54 -13.01
C PHE A 782 20.74 2.05 -13.87
N HIS A 783 21.09 0.76 -13.73
CA HIS A 783 22.19 0.16 -14.50
C HIS A 783 21.62 -0.50 -15.74
N LEU A 784 21.72 0.19 -16.88
CA LEU A 784 21.30 -0.30 -18.18
C LEU A 784 22.19 -1.48 -18.60
N ASN A 785 21.58 -2.57 -19.01
CA ASN A 785 22.22 -3.67 -19.72
C ASN A 785 21.28 -4.24 -20.79
N MET A 786 21.51 -3.86 -22.05
CA MET A 786 20.75 -4.26 -23.23
C MET A 786 21.20 -5.63 -23.75
N LEU A 787 21.06 -6.64 -22.90
CA LEU A 787 21.33 -8.03 -23.22
C LEU A 787 20.05 -8.71 -23.72
N ALA A 788 20.06 -9.20 -24.96
CA ALA A 788 18.95 -9.92 -25.57
C ALA A 788 19.48 -11.08 -26.45
N LEU A 789 18.58 -12.00 -26.82
CA LEU A 789 18.89 -13.08 -27.76
C LEU A 789 18.78 -12.55 -29.19
N VAL A 790 19.84 -12.77 -29.97
CA VAL A 790 19.86 -12.59 -31.42
C VAL A 790 19.65 -13.96 -32.06
N ASP A 791 18.76 -14.02 -33.06
CA ASP A 791 18.35 -15.25 -33.76
C ASP A 791 17.86 -16.37 -32.82
N GLY A 792 17.35 -16.01 -31.64
CA GLY A 792 16.79 -16.92 -30.65
C GLY A 792 17.80 -17.74 -29.83
N ILE A 793 19.10 -17.66 -30.12
CA ILE A 793 20.10 -18.54 -29.48
C ILE A 793 21.24 -17.77 -28.83
N GLN A 794 21.68 -16.66 -29.44
CA GLN A 794 22.93 -16.00 -29.02
C GLN A 794 22.68 -14.78 -28.13
N PRO A 795 23.04 -14.81 -26.83
CA PRO A 795 22.94 -13.65 -25.96
C PRO A 795 24.01 -12.61 -26.32
N ARG A 796 23.59 -11.41 -26.72
CA ARG A 796 24.49 -10.29 -27.06
C ARG A 796 24.05 -9.01 -26.36
N VAL A 797 25.04 -8.24 -25.92
CA VAL A 797 24.83 -6.85 -25.50
C VAL A 797 24.74 -6.02 -26.78
N LEU A 798 23.63 -5.31 -26.93
CA LEU A 798 23.30 -4.57 -28.15
C LEU A 798 23.24 -3.07 -27.85
N SER A 799 23.65 -2.25 -28.81
CA SER A 799 23.41 -0.80 -28.82
C SER A 799 21.95 -0.47 -29.17
N LEU A 800 21.53 0.78 -28.95
CA LEU A 800 20.19 1.24 -29.33
C LEU A 800 19.92 1.07 -30.83
N ALA A 801 20.91 1.41 -31.67
CA ALA A 801 20.83 1.25 -33.11
C ALA A 801 20.66 -0.22 -33.50
N GLU A 802 21.48 -1.12 -32.95
CA GLU A 802 21.37 -2.56 -33.24
C GLU A 802 20.02 -3.14 -32.84
N VAL A 803 19.48 -2.79 -31.66
CA VAL A 803 18.15 -3.25 -31.22
C VAL A 803 17.07 -2.85 -32.23
N LEU A 804 17.07 -1.60 -32.68
CA LEU A 804 16.11 -1.13 -33.67
C LEU A 804 16.33 -1.75 -35.05
N SER A 805 17.58 -1.94 -35.49
CA SER A 805 17.90 -2.60 -36.75
C SER A 805 17.37 -4.03 -36.78
N TYR A 806 17.60 -4.83 -35.73
CA TYR A 806 17.11 -6.21 -35.65
C TYR A 806 15.57 -6.25 -35.60
N TYR A 807 14.94 -5.33 -34.87
CA TYR A 807 13.49 -5.19 -34.87
C TYR A 807 12.93 -4.86 -36.27
N LEU A 808 13.53 -3.90 -36.98
CA LEU A 808 13.10 -3.49 -38.32
C LEU A 808 13.31 -4.59 -39.36
N GLN A 809 14.37 -5.39 -39.21
CA GLN A 809 14.61 -6.55 -40.05
C GLN A 809 13.50 -7.60 -39.84
N HIS A 810 13.18 -7.91 -38.58
CA HIS A 810 12.05 -8.79 -38.25
C HIS A 810 10.74 -8.26 -38.82
N ARG A 811 10.48 -6.96 -38.69
CA ARG A 811 9.24 -6.35 -39.21
C ARG A 811 9.14 -6.44 -40.73
N GLN A 812 10.24 -6.24 -41.44
CA GLN A 812 10.28 -6.43 -42.90
C GLN A 812 10.03 -7.89 -43.30
N ASP A 813 10.60 -8.87 -42.58
CA ASP A 813 10.31 -10.29 -42.84
C ASP A 813 8.83 -10.62 -42.60
N VAL A 814 8.27 -10.18 -41.47
CA VAL A 814 6.86 -10.37 -41.13
C VAL A 814 5.93 -9.78 -42.21
N VAL A 815 6.20 -8.55 -42.67
CA VAL A 815 5.41 -7.91 -43.73
C VAL A 815 5.56 -8.66 -45.05
N THR A 816 6.78 -9.07 -45.43
CA THR A 816 7.02 -9.86 -46.64
C THR A 816 6.27 -11.19 -46.60
N ARG A 817 6.34 -11.94 -45.50
CA ARG A 817 5.63 -13.21 -45.31
C ARG A 817 4.12 -13.02 -45.39
N ARG A 818 3.58 -11.99 -44.72
CA ARG A 818 2.15 -11.65 -44.79
C ARG A 818 1.70 -11.35 -46.22
N LEU A 819 2.44 -10.50 -46.93
CA LEU A 819 2.11 -10.14 -48.32
C LEU A 819 2.22 -11.35 -49.25
N ASN A 820 3.18 -12.25 -49.03
CA ASN A 820 3.29 -13.51 -49.76
C ASN A 820 2.11 -14.44 -49.48
N PHE A 821 1.66 -14.54 -48.22
CA PHE A 821 0.48 -15.31 -47.84
C PHE A 821 -0.79 -14.77 -48.51
N ASP A 822 -1.00 -13.45 -48.42
CA ASP A 822 -2.14 -12.78 -49.05
C ASP A 822 -2.09 -12.93 -50.59
N LEU A 823 -0.89 -12.84 -51.20
CA LEU A 823 -0.69 -13.08 -52.64
C LEU A 823 -1.01 -14.52 -53.04
N MET A 824 -0.56 -15.50 -52.25
CA MET A 824 -0.82 -16.92 -52.50
C MET A 824 -2.32 -17.22 -52.41
N LYS A 825 -2.99 -16.74 -51.36
CA LYS A 825 -4.44 -16.88 -51.18
C LYS A 825 -5.24 -16.20 -52.28
N ALA A 826 -4.84 -15.00 -52.69
CA ALA A 826 -5.47 -14.29 -53.79
C ALA A 826 -5.29 -15.05 -55.12
N LYS A 827 -4.10 -15.60 -55.39
CA LYS A 827 -3.83 -16.43 -56.58
C LYS A 827 -4.63 -17.73 -56.59
N GLU A 828 -4.71 -18.43 -55.45
CA GLU A 828 -5.53 -19.65 -55.30
C GLU A 828 -7.00 -19.36 -55.62
N ARG A 829 -7.54 -18.26 -55.07
CA ARG A 829 -8.93 -17.84 -55.30
C ARG A 829 -9.16 -17.40 -56.74
N ALA A 830 -8.28 -16.58 -57.30
CA ALA A 830 -8.35 -16.13 -58.70
C ALA A 830 -8.30 -17.33 -59.65
N HIS A 831 -7.41 -18.30 -59.41
CA HIS A 831 -7.32 -19.53 -60.20
C HIS A 831 -8.66 -20.29 -60.23
N ILE A 832 -9.36 -20.42 -59.10
CA ILE A 832 -10.69 -21.05 -59.05
C ILE A 832 -11.71 -20.23 -59.86
N LEU A 833 -11.74 -18.90 -59.67
CA LEU A 833 -12.68 -18.01 -60.35
C LEU A 833 -12.44 -17.94 -61.87
N GLU A 834 -11.19 -18.05 -62.35
CA GLU A 834 -10.87 -18.14 -63.78
C GLU A 834 -11.50 -19.39 -64.41
N GLY A 835 -11.41 -20.53 -63.72
CA GLY A 835 -12.05 -21.78 -64.16
C GLY A 835 -13.57 -21.64 -64.21
N LEU A 836 -14.17 -21.08 -63.15
CA LEU A 836 -15.60 -20.80 -63.09
C LEU A 836 -16.04 -19.83 -64.19
N HIS A 837 -15.33 -18.71 -64.38
CA HIS A 837 -15.66 -17.71 -65.40
C HIS A 837 -15.61 -18.30 -66.81
N LYS A 838 -14.57 -19.10 -67.11
CA LYS A 838 -14.41 -19.79 -68.40
C LYS A 838 -15.52 -20.82 -68.67
N CYS A 839 -15.94 -21.56 -67.64
CA CYS A 839 -17.00 -22.57 -67.75
C CYS A 839 -18.41 -21.97 -67.76
N LEU A 840 -18.66 -20.92 -66.99
CA LEU A 840 -19.96 -20.21 -66.98
C LEU A 840 -20.24 -19.50 -68.30
N ALA A 841 -19.20 -19.08 -69.03
CA ALA A 841 -19.34 -18.57 -70.39
C ALA A 841 -19.84 -19.64 -71.40
N ASN A 842 -19.61 -20.93 -71.11
CA ASN A 842 -19.96 -22.06 -71.99
C ASN A 842 -20.76 -23.14 -71.25
N ILE A 843 -21.76 -22.72 -70.46
CA ILE A 843 -22.43 -23.60 -69.49
C ILE A 843 -23.14 -24.81 -70.15
N ASP A 844 -23.72 -24.65 -71.32
CA ASP A 844 -24.45 -25.73 -72.00
C ASP A 844 -23.51 -26.88 -72.39
N LEU A 845 -22.27 -26.55 -72.77
CA LEU A 845 -21.24 -27.53 -73.08
C LEU A 845 -20.75 -28.25 -71.81
N VAL A 846 -20.63 -27.52 -70.69
CA VAL A 846 -20.28 -28.09 -69.39
C VAL A 846 -21.35 -29.08 -68.93
N ILE A 847 -22.63 -28.70 -68.99
CA ILE A 847 -23.76 -29.58 -68.65
C ILE A 847 -23.79 -30.81 -69.54
N LYS A 848 -23.55 -30.65 -70.85
CA LYS A 848 -23.50 -31.77 -71.80
C LYS A 848 -22.42 -32.79 -71.41
N ILE A 849 -21.20 -32.32 -71.10
CA ILE A 849 -20.08 -33.17 -70.69
C ILE A 849 -20.41 -33.91 -69.40
N ILE A 850 -20.95 -33.21 -68.39
CA ILE A 850 -21.34 -33.81 -67.12
C ILE A 850 -22.42 -34.88 -67.32
N LYS A 851 -23.45 -34.61 -68.14
CA LYS A 851 -24.54 -35.57 -68.42
C LYS A 851 -24.09 -36.78 -69.23
N SER A 852 -23.04 -36.65 -70.05
CA SER A 852 -22.49 -37.75 -70.86
C SER A 852 -21.48 -38.62 -70.11
N SER A 853 -21.01 -38.19 -68.94
CA SER A 853 -20.06 -38.94 -68.13
C SER A 853 -20.76 -39.96 -67.22
N ALA A 854 -20.19 -41.15 -67.06
CA ALA A 854 -20.74 -42.22 -66.24
C ALA A 854 -20.55 -42.00 -64.72
N SER A 855 -19.49 -41.30 -64.32
CA SER A 855 -19.16 -41.01 -62.93
C SER A 855 -18.69 -39.56 -62.71
N ARG A 856 -18.64 -39.12 -61.45
CA ARG A 856 -18.07 -37.81 -61.08
C ARG A 856 -16.62 -37.68 -61.51
N GLU A 857 -15.84 -38.76 -61.36
CA GLU A 857 -14.43 -38.78 -61.77
C GLU A 857 -14.27 -38.66 -63.29
N ASP A 858 -15.14 -39.33 -64.06
CA ASP A 858 -15.13 -39.20 -65.53
C ASP A 858 -15.55 -37.80 -65.98
N ALA A 859 -16.55 -37.20 -65.32
CA ALA A 859 -16.95 -35.81 -65.56
C ALA A 859 -15.79 -34.86 -65.27
N MET A 860 -15.07 -35.05 -64.17
CA MET A 860 -13.90 -34.25 -63.81
C MET A 860 -12.79 -34.36 -64.85
N LYS A 861 -12.38 -35.59 -65.22
CA LYS A 861 -11.34 -35.83 -66.24
C LYS A 861 -11.71 -35.23 -67.60
N ASN A 862 -12.97 -35.39 -68.03
CA ASN A 862 -13.46 -34.84 -69.30
C ASN A 862 -13.50 -33.30 -69.30
N LEU A 863 -13.92 -32.68 -68.19
CA LEU A 863 -13.90 -31.23 -68.03
C LEU A 863 -12.45 -30.68 -68.02
N MET A 864 -11.54 -31.35 -67.32
CA MET A 864 -10.11 -31.01 -67.31
C MET A 864 -9.51 -31.08 -68.71
N ALA A 865 -9.75 -32.17 -69.45
CA ALA A 865 -9.23 -32.34 -70.81
C ALA A 865 -9.79 -31.29 -71.78
N ARG A 866 -11.10 -31.01 -71.71
CA ARG A 866 -11.76 -30.10 -72.66
C ARG A 866 -11.44 -28.63 -72.42
N PHE A 867 -11.51 -28.18 -71.16
CA PHE A 867 -11.33 -26.78 -70.80
C PHE A 867 -9.92 -26.46 -70.30
N ARG A 868 -9.01 -27.44 -70.28
CA ARG A 868 -7.63 -27.33 -69.74
C ARG A 868 -7.64 -26.80 -68.31
N LEU A 869 -8.46 -27.43 -67.47
CA LEU A 869 -8.64 -27.03 -66.07
C LEU A 869 -7.73 -27.86 -65.17
N THR A 870 -7.36 -27.31 -64.02
CA THR A 870 -6.75 -28.10 -62.95
C THR A 870 -7.82 -28.89 -62.20
N GLU A 871 -7.40 -29.88 -61.42
CA GLU A 871 -8.29 -30.69 -60.59
C GLU A 871 -9.11 -29.84 -59.62
N ILE A 872 -8.48 -28.83 -58.98
CA ILE A 872 -9.15 -27.90 -58.06
C ILE A 872 -10.24 -27.09 -58.78
N GLN A 873 -9.96 -26.59 -59.99
CA GLN A 873 -10.94 -25.86 -60.80
C GLN A 873 -12.10 -26.76 -61.23
N ALA A 874 -11.80 -27.97 -61.71
CA ALA A 874 -12.80 -28.93 -62.15
C ALA A 874 -13.72 -29.35 -61.00
N ASN A 875 -13.17 -29.58 -59.81
CA ASN A 875 -13.96 -29.84 -58.60
C ASN A 875 -14.85 -28.64 -58.22
N ALA A 876 -14.32 -27.42 -58.24
CA ALA A 876 -15.12 -26.22 -57.96
C ALA A 876 -16.29 -26.04 -58.94
N ILE A 877 -16.11 -26.39 -60.22
CA ILE A 877 -17.18 -26.38 -61.23
C ILE A 877 -18.24 -27.45 -60.94
N LEU A 878 -17.82 -28.67 -60.59
CA LEU A 878 -18.75 -29.76 -60.24
C LEU A 878 -19.56 -29.47 -58.96
N GLU A 879 -19.01 -28.66 -58.06
CA GLU A 879 -19.66 -28.23 -56.81
C GLU A 879 -20.46 -26.92 -56.96
N THR A 880 -20.49 -26.34 -58.17
CA THR A 880 -21.22 -25.10 -58.44
C THR A 880 -22.73 -25.33 -58.37
N LYS A 881 -23.42 -24.56 -57.54
CA LYS A 881 -24.89 -24.60 -57.41
C LYS A 881 -25.57 -23.95 -58.62
N LEU A 882 -26.74 -24.46 -59.02
CA LEU A 882 -27.53 -23.89 -60.13
C LEU A 882 -27.85 -22.39 -59.94
N ALA A 883 -28.00 -21.92 -58.69
CA ALA A 883 -28.22 -20.51 -58.39
C ALA A 883 -27.08 -19.59 -58.88
N ALA A 884 -25.83 -20.09 -58.91
CA ALA A 884 -24.67 -19.35 -59.38
C ALA A 884 -24.70 -19.08 -60.90
N LEU A 885 -25.61 -19.72 -61.64
CA LEU A 885 -25.82 -19.49 -63.06
C LEU A 885 -26.59 -18.20 -63.35
N ALA A 886 -27.25 -17.60 -62.36
CA ALA A 886 -27.98 -16.35 -62.51
C ALA A 886 -27.06 -15.23 -63.02
N LYS A 887 -27.58 -14.33 -63.86
CA LYS A 887 -26.81 -13.25 -64.48
C LYS A 887 -26.05 -12.38 -63.46
N LEU A 888 -26.68 -12.06 -62.33
CA LEU A 888 -26.07 -11.26 -61.26
C LEU A 888 -24.93 -12.01 -60.56
N GLU A 889 -25.05 -13.32 -60.35
CA GLU A 889 -24.00 -14.13 -59.71
C GLU A 889 -22.79 -14.31 -60.62
N ARG A 890 -23.01 -14.48 -61.93
CA ARG A 890 -21.91 -14.47 -62.92
C ARG A 890 -21.17 -13.14 -62.94
N GLN A 891 -21.90 -12.03 -62.84
CA GLN A 891 -21.28 -10.70 -62.78
C GLN A 891 -20.44 -10.54 -61.51
N LYS A 892 -20.95 -10.96 -60.34
CA LYS A 892 -20.17 -10.95 -59.09
C LYS A 892 -18.87 -11.75 -59.19
N ILE A 893 -18.89 -12.92 -59.81
CA ILE A 893 -17.68 -13.75 -60.03
C ILE A 893 -16.68 -13.00 -60.93
N ALA A 894 -17.16 -12.35 -61.99
CA ALA A 894 -16.30 -11.58 -62.89
C ALA A 894 -15.71 -10.35 -62.21
N ASP A 895 -16.51 -9.64 -61.40
CA ASP A 895 -16.08 -8.47 -60.63
C ASP A 895 -15.06 -8.88 -59.55
N GLU A 896 -15.33 -9.94 -58.78
CA GLU A 896 -14.41 -10.51 -57.78
C GLU A 896 -13.09 -10.92 -58.42
N LEU A 897 -13.13 -11.59 -59.57
CA LEU A 897 -11.91 -11.96 -60.31
C LEU A 897 -11.12 -10.72 -60.74
N LYS A 898 -11.80 -9.69 -61.27
CA LYS A 898 -11.14 -8.43 -61.68
C LYS A 898 -10.48 -7.73 -60.50
N GLU A 899 -11.15 -7.66 -59.35
CA GLU A 899 -10.60 -7.10 -58.12
C GLU A 899 -9.39 -7.90 -57.62
N LEU A 900 -9.48 -9.23 -57.59
CA LEU A 900 -8.37 -10.09 -57.17
C LEU A 900 -7.17 -10.00 -58.13
N MET A 901 -7.39 -9.91 -59.45
CA MET A 901 -6.29 -9.70 -60.39
C MET A 901 -5.59 -8.36 -60.17
N ALA A 902 -6.35 -7.30 -59.85
CA ALA A 902 -5.77 -6.01 -59.49
C ALA A 902 -4.95 -6.09 -58.19
N LEU A 903 -5.48 -6.76 -57.16
CA LEU A 903 -4.79 -7.00 -55.89
C LEU A 903 -3.51 -7.84 -56.07
N ILE A 904 -3.56 -8.93 -56.84
CA ILE A 904 -2.40 -9.77 -57.14
C ILE A 904 -1.31 -8.95 -57.82
N LYS A 905 -1.68 -8.09 -58.77
CA LYS A 905 -0.74 -7.21 -59.47
C LYS A 905 -0.10 -6.23 -58.48
N GLU A 906 -0.88 -5.61 -57.60
CA GLU A 906 -0.38 -4.71 -56.56
C GLU A 906 0.58 -5.42 -55.59
N LEU A 907 0.15 -6.54 -55.00
CA LEU A 907 0.95 -7.33 -54.05
C LEU A 907 2.26 -7.83 -54.69
N ALA A 908 2.21 -8.31 -55.93
CA ALA A 908 3.40 -8.76 -56.66
C ALA A 908 4.36 -7.61 -56.99
N LEU A 909 3.86 -6.39 -57.23
CA LEU A 909 4.70 -5.20 -57.42
C LEU A 909 5.33 -4.76 -56.11
N THR A 910 4.60 -4.82 -54.99
CA THR A 910 5.12 -4.47 -53.66
C THR A 910 6.19 -5.45 -53.20
N LEU A 911 6.00 -6.76 -53.40
CA LEU A 911 6.98 -7.78 -53.03
C LEU A 911 8.28 -7.75 -53.84
N LYS A 912 8.25 -7.19 -55.05
CA LYS A 912 9.45 -7.04 -55.90
C LYS A 912 10.33 -5.86 -55.50
N ASP A 913 9.77 -4.88 -54.79
CA ASP A 913 10.41 -3.61 -54.50
C ASP A 913 10.63 -3.44 -52.98
N PRO A 914 11.89 -3.59 -52.49
CA PRO A 914 12.21 -3.43 -51.08
C PRO A 914 11.80 -2.06 -50.50
N GLU A 915 11.81 -1.00 -51.30
CA GLU A 915 11.41 0.33 -50.83
C GLU A 915 9.90 0.39 -50.56
N LYS A 916 9.07 -0.29 -51.37
CA LYS A 916 7.64 -0.38 -51.08
C LYS A 916 7.34 -1.15 -49.80
N ILE A 917 8.14 -2.19 -49.49
CA ILE A 917 8.02 -2.91 -48.22
C ILE A 917 8.33 -1.96 -47.05
N LYS A 918 9.38 -1.15 -47.15
CA LYS A 918 9.69 -0.12 -46.15
C LYS A 918 8.55 0.89 -45.99
N GLU A 919 7.94 1.33 -47.08
CA GLU A 919 6.79 2.25 -47.02
C GLU A 919 5.58 1.64 -46.30
N VAL A 920 5.30 0.34 -46.52
CA VAL A 920 4.26 -0.38 -45.76
C VAL A 920 4.61 -0.40 -44.27
N VAL A 921 5.86 -0.72 -43.92
CA VAL A 921 6.32 -0.74 -42.52
C VAL A 921 6.20 0.64 -41.88
N LYS A 922 6.63 1.71 -42.57
CA LYS A 922 6.50 3.10 -42.08
C LYS A 922 5.05 3.49 -41.85
N LYS A 923 4.16 3.12 -42.77
CA LYS A 923 2.72 3.40 -42.65
C LYS A 923 2.16 2.76 -41.39
N GLU A 924 2.46 1.48 -41.15
CA GLU A 924 1.99 0.76 -39.96
C GLU A 924 2.57 1.32 -38.66
N LEU A 925 3.85 1.70 -38.65
CA LEU A 925 4.48 2.35 -37.50
C LEU A 925 3.83 3.70 -37.19
N LYS A 926 3.49 4.50 -38.21
CA LYS A 926 2.75 5.76 -38.05
C LYS A 926 1.34 5.53 -37.50
N GLU A 927 0.63 4.53 -38.02
CA GLU A 927 -0.69 4.12 -37.50
C GLU A 927 -0.58 3.71 -36.02
N ALA A 928 0.43 2.92 -35.64
CA ALA A 928 0.66 2.54 -34.25
C ALA A 928 0.96 3.76 -33.36
N LYS A 929 1.73 4.74 -33.86
CA LYS A 929 1.98 6.01 -33.16
C LYS A 929 0.69 6.80 -32.91
N GLU A 930 -0.20 6.88 -33.90
CA GLU A 930 -1.49 7.58 -33.76
C GLU A 930 -2.44 6.89 -32.78
N VAL A 931 -2.46 5.55 -32.79
CA VAL A 931 -3.39 4.76 -31.97
C VAL A 931 -2.93 4.62 -30.52
N PHE A 932 -1.62 4.47 -30.29
CA PHE A 932 -1.05 4.11 -28.99
C PHE A 932 -0.11 5.17 -28.38
N GLY A 933 0.17 6.27 -29.10
CA GLY A 933 1.08 7.32 -28.64
C GLY A 933 0.61 8.04 -27.37
N ASP A 934 1.55 8.33 -26.48
CA ASP A 934 1.35 9.08 -25.24
C ASP A 934 2.47 10.10 -24.99
N PRO A 935 2.21 11.20 -24.26
CA PRO A 935 3.25 12.18 -23.96
C PRO A 935 4.31 11.60 -23.00
N ARG A 936 5.54 12.09 -23.15
CA ARG A 936 6.67 11.71 -22.28
C ARG A 936 6.35 12.02 -20.80
N LYS A 937 6.67 11.08 -19.90
CA LYS A 937 6.46 11.27 -18.44
C LYS A 937 7.74 11.72 -17.73
N THR A 938 8.88 11.15 -18.12
CA THR A 938 10.18 11.36 -17.50
C THR A 938 10.89 12.56 -18.10
N LYS A 939 11.47 13.43 -17.27
CA LYS A 939 12.18 14.62 -17.77
C LYS A 939 13.69 14.39 -17.85
N LEU A 940 14.29 14.69 -18.99
CA LEU A 940 15.74 14.70 -19.17
C LEU A 940 16.34 16.05 -18.76
N HIS A 941 17.42 15.99 -17.99
CA HIS A 941 18.32 17.10 -17.71
C HIS A 941 19.66 16.85 -18.40
N VAL A 942 20.04 17.74 -19.34
CA VAL A 942 21.27 17.58 -20.16
C VAL A 942 22.53 17.57 -19.29
N GLN A 943 22.55 18.39 -18.25
CA GLN A 943 23.69 18.53 -17.36
C GLN A 943 23.79 17.36 -16.37
N LYS A 944 25.02 17.01 -15.99
CA LYS A 944 25.28 16.13 -14.86
C LYS A 944 24.76 16.76 -13.58
N ILE A 945 24.31 15.94 -12.64
CA ILE A 945 24.05 16.40 -11.28
C ILE A 945 25.38 16.88 -10.70
N GLY A 946 25.45 18.14 -10.27
CA GLY A 946 26.60 18.62 -9.50
C GLY A 946 26.81 17.70 -8.29
N GLU A 947 28.04 17.26 -8.04
CA GLU A 947 28.32 16.45 -6.86
C GLU A 947 27.84 17.20 -5.62
N ILE A 948 27.02 16.54 -4.79
CA ILE A 948 26.57 17.14 -3.54
C ILE A 948 27.76 17.11 -2.59
N ALA A 949 28.47 18.23 -2.54
CA ALA A 949 29.63 18.46 -1.70
C ALA A 949 29.25 18.31 -0.22
N GLU A 950 30.19 17.94 0.66
CA GLU A 950 29.86 17.77 2.09
C GLU A 950 29.38 19.09 2.72
N GLU A 951 29.86 20.21 2.20
CA GLU A 951 29.50 21.57 2.57
C GLU A 951 28.02 21.90 2.25
N ASP A 952 27.49 21.34 1.15
CA ASP A 952 26.07 21.49 0.77
C ASP A 952 25.13 20.68 1.67
N LEU A 953 25.66 19.66 2.34
CA LEU A 953 24.92 18.86 3.32
C LEU A 953 24.90 19.52 4.70
N ILE A 954 25.89 20.35 5.03
CA ILE A 954 26.05 20.95 6.36
C ILE A 954 25.55 22.40 6.33
N PRO A 955 24.62 22.83 7.21
CA PRO A 955 24.21 24.23 7.28
C PRO A 955 25.39 25.12 7.69
N GLN A 956 25.50 26.29 7.05
CA GLN A 956 26.53 27.28 7.38
C GLN A 956 26.05 28.03 8.62
N GLU A 957 26.66 27.75 9.76
CA GLU A 957 26.28 28.29 11.06
C GLU A 957 27.54 28.75 11.79
N GLU A 958 27.41 29.84 12.54
CA GLU A 958 28.47 30.33 13.41
C GLU A 958 28.67 29.33 14.56
N THR A 959 29.93 28.96 14.81
CA THR A 959 30.33 28.03 15.86
C THR A 959 31.50 28.57 16.66
N ILE A 960 31.52 28.24 17.95
CA ILE A 960 32.67 28.47 18.82
C ILE A 960 33.49 27.19 18.86
N ILE A 961 34.80 27.31 18.78
CA ILE A 961 35.74 26.21 18.91
C ILE A 961 36.67 26.52 20.07
N THR A 962 36.81 25.54 20.96
CA THR A 962 37.66 25.62 22.15
C THR A 962 38.69 24.51 22.12
N LEU A 963 39.96 24.84 22.31
CA LEU A 963 41.05 23.89 22.50
C LEU A 963 41.62 24.09 23.91
N THR A 964 41.75 23.00 24.67
CA THR A 964 42.37 23.02 26.00
C THR A 964 43.86 22.70 25.96
N GLN A 965 44.58 23.05 27.04
CA GLN A 965 45.99 22.66 27.20
C GLN A 965 46.19 21.14 27.16
N GLY A 966 45.23 20.37 27.64
CA GLY A 966 45.21 18.91 27.52
C GLY A 966 45.02 18.37 26.09
N GLY A 967 44.92 19.23 25.08
CA GLY A 967 44.73 18.85 23.67
C GLY A 967 43.28 18.54 23.30
N TYR A 968 42.30 18.88 24.15
CA TYR A 968 40.90 18.59 23.88
C TYR A 968 40.25 19.69 23.04
N VAL A 969 39.90 19.37 21.79
CA VAL A 969 39.17 20.26 20.89
C VAL A 969 37.68 19.97 20.97
N LYS A 970 36.88 21.03 21.16
CA LYS A 970 35.42 20.93 21.18
C LYS A 970 34.76 22.04 20.37
N ARG A 971 33.74 21.65 19.61
CA ARG A 971 32.82 22.57 18.91
C ARG A 971 31.59 22.83 19.78
N ILE A 972 31.23 24.11 19.94
CA ILE A 972 30.13 24.58 20.79
C ILE A 972 29.26 25.56 20.01
N ASN A 973 27.95 25.44 20.13
CA ASN A 973 27.01 26.38 19.50
C ASN A 973 26.99 27.72 20.27
N PRO A 974 27.13 28.90 19.62
CA PRO A 974 27.16 30.21 20.28
C PRO A 974 25.91 30.48 21.12
N SER A 975 24.76 29.92 20.73
CA SER A 975 23.49 30.03 21.46
C SER A 975 23.55 29.47 22.90
N GLN A 976 24.53 28.61 23.20
CA GLN A 976 24.75 28.08 24.55
C GLN A 976 25.42 29.09 25.47
N TYR A 977 26.08 30.12 24.93
CA TYR A 977 26.62 31.27 25.67
C TYR A 977 25.57 32.39 25.72
N LYS A 978 24.78 32.46 26.79
CA LYS A 978 23.89 33.62 27.00
C LYS A 978 24.69 34.79 27.57
N ASN A 979 24.66 35.94 26.89
CA ASN A 979 25.18 37.21 27.43
C ASN A 979 24.40 37.62 28.69
N GLN A 980 25.03 37.51 29.87
CA GLN A 980 24.51 38.09 31.12
C GLN A 980 25.32 39.36 31.43
N LYS A 981 24.66 40.53 31.45
CA LYS A 981 25.26 41.84 31.73
C LYS A 981 25.59 42.08 33.22
N ARG A 982 26.15 41.09 33.93
CA ARG A 982 26.68 41.28 35.30
C ARG A 982 28.00 40.54 35.44
N GLY A 983 29.07 41.30 35.68
CA GLY A 983 30.40 40.77 35.94
C GLY A 983 30.39 39.93 37.23
N GLY A 984 30.65 38.64 37.09
CA GLY A 984 30.77 37.70 38.19
C GLY A 984 31.09 36.31 37.65
N LYS A 985 32.18 35.71 38.15
CA LYS A 985 32.64 34.35 37.82
C LYS A 985 31.46 33.36 37.80
N GLY A 986 31.16 32.76 36.64
CA GLY A 986 30.25 31.61 36.60
C GLY A 986 29.51 31.35 35.29
N MET A 987 30.21 30.87 34.26
CA MET A 987 29.65 29.87 33.34
C MET A 987 30.76 28.86 33.01
N MET A 988 30.83 27.74 33.75
CA MET A 988 31.58 26.57 33.27
C MET A 988 30.80 25.98 32.09
N GLY A 989 31.08 26.47 30.87
CA GLY A 989 30.53 25.96 29.62
C GLY A 989 31.10 24.61 29.19
N MET A 990 32.12 24.10 29.89
CA MET A 990 32.75 22.82 29.62
C MET A 990 33.08 22.10 30.94
N LYS A 991 32.61 20.86 31.12
CA LYS A 991 33.19 19.95 32.11
C LYS A 991 34.49 19.42 31.51
N THR A 992 35.60 20.02 31.87
CA THR A 992 36.94 19.52 31.61
C THR A 992 37.19 18.27 32.46
N LEU A 993 38.04 17.36 31.98
CA LEU A 993 38.52 16.23 32.80
C LEU A 993 39.53 16.80 33.81
N GLY A 994 39.06 17.21 34.98
CA GLY A 994 39.89 17.87 36.01
C GLY A 994 40.08 19.37 35.76
N ASP A 995 41.19 19.94 36.25
CA ASP A 995 41.54 21.38 36.17
C ASP A 995 42.15 21.78 34.81
N ASP A 996 41.73 21.16 33.71
CA ASP A 996 42.20 21.50 32.36
C ASP A 996 41.64 22.87 31.92
N VAL A 997 42.48 23.73 31.34
CA VAL A 997 42.16 25.13 31.04
C VAL A 997 42.01 25.33 29.52
N VAL A 998 41.03 26.14 29.11
CA VAL A 998 40.85 26.52 27.69
C VAL A 998 41.97 27.46 27.28
N GLU A 999 42.77 27.05 26.30
CA GLU A 999 43.93 27.80 25.80
C GLU A 999 43.55 28.65 24.58
N HIS A 1000 42.83 28.06 23.62
CA HIS A 1000 42.34 28.78 22.45
C HIS A 1000 40.82 28.81 22.39
N PHE A 1001 40.29 30.00 22.09
CA PHE A 1001 38.86 30.26 21.93
C PHE A 1001 38.66 31.06 20.64
N LEU A 1002 38.01 30.45 19.65
CA LEU A 1002 37.83 31.05 18.34
C LEU A 1002 36.40 30.85 17.82
N THR A 1003 35.90 31.84 17.09
CA THR A 1003 34.63 31.79 16.36
C THR A 1003 34.92 31.51 14.89
N ALA A 1004 34.25 30.53 14.32
CA ALA A 1004 34.37 30.15 12.91
C ALA A 1004 32.98 29.78 12.36
N MET A 1005 32.83 29.79 11.04
CA MET A 1005 31.68 29.16 10.40
C MET A 1005 31.91 27.65 10.29
N THR A 1006 30.83 26.86 10.27
CA THR A 1006 30.91 25.40 10.06
C THR A 1006 31.55 24.98 8.73
N HIS A 1007 31.71 25.91 7.78
CA HIS A 1007 32.35 25.69 6.49
C HIS A 1007 33.82 26.14 6.46
N ASP A 1008 34.31 26.79 7.51
CA ASP A 1008 35.69 27.25 7.56
C ASP A 1008 36.64 26.09 7.88
N SER A 1009 37.80 26.09 7.23
CA SER A 1009 38.86 25.10 7.49
C SER A 1009 39.73 25.53 8.66
N LEU A 1010 39.92 24.64 9.64
CA LEU A 1010 40.88 24.82 10.72
C LEU A 1010 42.20 24.17 10.37
N LEU A 1011 43.28 24.94 10.49
CA LEU A 1011 44.64 24.48 10.27
C LEU A 1011 45.37 24.39 11.61
N PHE A 1012 45.93 23.23 11.93
CA PHE A 1012 46.61 22.98 13.19
C PHE A 1012 48.12 22.96 12.98
N PHE A 1013 48.77 24.05 13.38
CA PHE A 1013 50.22 24.18 13.27
C PHE A 1013 50.89 23.43 14.41
N THR A 1014 51.66 22.41 14.08
CA THR A 1014 52.46 21.64 15.06
C THR A 1014 53.86 22.24 15.20
N ASP A 1015 54.49 22.02 16.35
CA ASP A 1015 55.90 22.34 16.65
C ASP A 1015 56.90 21.71 15.65
N SER A 1016 56.51 20.60 15.04
CA SER A 1016 57.24 19.95 13.94
C SER A 1016 57.14 20.65 12.57
N GLY A 1017 56.39 21.75 12.48
CA GLY A 1017 56.18 22.51 11.23
C GLY A 1017 55.16 21.91 10.27
N LYS A 1018 54.36 20.93 10.71
CA LYS A 1018 53.23 20.37 9.92
C LYS A 1018 51.94 21.15 10.20
N VAL A 1019 51.10 21.30 9.17
CA VAL A 1019 49.82 22.03 9.16
C VAL A 1019 48.67 21.11 8.78
#